data_AF-A0A2E9SXW7-F1
#
_entry.id   AF-A0A2E9SXW7-F1
#
_cell.length_a   1.000
_cell.length_b   1.000
_cell.length_c   1.000
_cell.angle_alpha   90.00
_cell.angle_beta   90.00
_cell.angle_gamma   90.00
#
_symmetry.space_group_name_H-M   'P 1'
#
loop_
_entity.id
_entity.type
_entity.pdbx_description
1 polymer ?
#
loop_
_entity_poly.entity_id
_entity_poly.type
_entity_poly.pdbx_seq_one_letter_code
_entity_poly.pdbx_strand_id
1 'polypeptide(L)'
;MRISIAHKILMIIGFTITLILGASTSLHVMELKEQTLLNMSEKADAIVSPMLSEIKKLTKDNSVGSWVMKVQGISLKNILKNNTFDDLKTIYFIDQNNFIAAHPDNSKVDTLETNQQILKQLNPALNTIIPLDEQYVVSVPINSYQNENIGYVIVSFSDTDLAAKTKAIISNAVSLFAIYLLTALIIAYIIIRRIILQPIEQLVEFSHAVTTGDLNCPINIKSQDEIGTLASGFKMMRAAVRQQINSMHEQHSLLEETVAKRTQEYLDAKEQAEQSNQAKSRFLANMSHELRTPLNAVLGFSQLLQDSETDKNKRRYLEAISISGNSLLNVLNDILDLSKVDAGKMQLDIDRVEIPTMCHELNMMFLQLSAQKDLELQVTAHPDLTTPVLLDSNKLRQVLTNLIGNAIKFTSQGSVKVFFDFKAHNDNSHIDIKVHVKDTGKGIPSDQQELIFNDFEQVQGQRSSEFGGTGLGLAISLRFIKLMGGELSVISEKDRGSEFIVSIPNVELAESKNEVEHRNYPAISSYHFNPARILIVDDIPYNREYLESFLSRWSFTIDTAINGEDALMKIEQNQPDLIIMDLKMPVMGGLEASQLIRSDDRFKHIPIIAVTASAIRDDKVQSSILTDYIISKPIYREHLIFIIAQYLD
;
A
#
# COMPACT_ATOMS: atom_id res chain seq x y z
N MET A 1 -40.35 -13.78 39.43
CA MET A 1 -40.42 -12.30 39.37
C MET A 1 -38.99 -11.79 39.38
N ARG A 2 -38.52 -11.15 38.29
CA ARG A 2 -37.14 -10.66 38.15
C ARG A 2 -36.93 -9.48 39.09
N ILE A 3 -36.10 -9.63 40.12
CA ILE A 3 -35.82 -8.55 41.06
C ILE A 3 -34.63 -7.78 40.49
N SER A 4 -34.89 -6.60 39.91
CA SER A 4 -33.85 -5.75 39.35
C SER A 4 -32.89 -5.24 40.44
N ILE A 5 -31.69 -4.85 40.04
CA ILE A 5 -30.67 -4.25 40.93
C ILE A 5 -31.26 -3.09 41.74
N ALA A 6 -32.17 -2.30 41.15
CA ALA A 6 -32.86 -1.21 41.82
C ALA A 6 -33.72 -1.68 43.02
N HIS A 7 -34.40 -2.82 42.93
CA HIS A 7 -35.20 -3.37 44.03
C HIS A 7 -34.34 -3.90 45.19
N LYS A 8 -33.14 -4.42 44.90
CA LYS A 8 -32.21 -4.89 45.94
C LYS A 8 -31.62 -3.71 46.72
N ILE A 9 -31.28 -2.62 46.02
CA ILE A 9 -30.79 -1.39 46.65
C ILE A 9 -31.89 -0.72 47.49
N LEU A 10 -33.13 -0.69 46.98
CA LEU A 10 -34.26 -0.09 47.69
C LEU A 10 -34.62 -0.85 48.99
N MET A 11 -34.54 -2.18 48.99
CA MET A 11 -34.79 -2.99 50.19
C MET A 11 -33.73 -2.79 51.28
N ILE A 12 -32.46 -2.63 50.91
CA ILE A 12 -31.35 -2.44 51.86
C ILE A 12 -31.44 -1.07 52.54
N ILE A 13 -31.77 -0.02 51.77
CA ILE A 13 -31.87 1.35 52.30
C ILE A 13 -33.16 1.54 53.12
N GLY A 14 -34.27 0.93 52.69
CA GLY A 14 -35.59 1.12 53.31
C GLY A 14 -35.79 0.38 54.64
N PHE A 15 -35.13 -0.75 54.86
CA PHE A 15 -35.38 -1.59 56.04
C PHE A 15 -34.56 -1.19 57.27
N THR A 16 -33.36 -0.63 57.07
CA THR A 16 -32.40 -0.42 58.16
C THR A 16 -32.54 0.94 58.85
N ILE A 17 -33.01 1.97 58.16
CA ILE A 17 -32.83 3.35 58.63
C ILE A 17 -34.00 3.86 59.48
N THR A 18 -35.23 3.44 59.22
CA THR A 18 -36.36 4.32 59.61
C THR A 18 -37.19 3.85 60.80
N LEU A 19 -37.34 2.53 61.05
CA LEU A 19 -38.43 2.07 61.92
C LEU A 19 -38.03 1.71 63.36
N ILE A 20 -36.82 1.22 63.60
CA ILE A 20 -36.52 0.48 64.84
C ILE A 20 -35.86 1.35 65.93
N LEU A 21 -34.95 2.25 65.56
CA LEU A 21 -34.12 2.95 66.56
C LEU A 21 -34.76 4.22 67.16
N GLY A 22 -35.57 4.96 66.39
CA GLY A 22 -36.21 6.18 66.88
C GLY A 22 -37.38 5.93 67.83
N ALA A 23 -38.24 4.96 67.50
CA ALA A 23 -39.44 4.67 68.28
C ALA A 23 -39.13 4.00 69.62
N SER A 24 -38.19 3.03 69.64
CA SER A 24 -37.85 2.27 70.86
C SER A 24 -37.16 3.12 71.92
N THR A 25 -36.28 4.03 71.51
CA THR A 25 -35.53 4.89 72.45
C THR A 25 -36.43 5.96 73.05
N SER A 26 -37.31 6.55 72.24
CA SER A 26 -38.31 7.51 72.72
C SER A 26 -39.32 6.88 73.67
N LEU A 27 -39.77 5.63 73.41
CA LEU A 27 -40.68 4.92 74.30
C LEU A 27 -40.04 4.66 75.68
N HIS A 28 -38.79 4.22 75.68
CA HIS A 28 -38.10 3.83 76.92
C HIS A 28 -37.75 5.03 77.81
N VAL A 29 -37.41 6.18 77.21
CA VAL A 29 -37.24 7.43 77.97
C VAL A 29 -38.56 7.89 78.61
N MET A 30 -39.68 7.71 77.91
CA MET A 30 -41.01 8.07 78.43
C MET A 30 -41.42 7.18 79.60
N GLU A 31 -41.24 5.86 79.46
CA GLU A 31 -41.52 4.87 80.51
C GLU A 31 -40.67 5.10 81.77
N LEU A 32 -39.38 5.39 81.60
CA LEU A 32 -38.48 5.66 82.73
C LEU A 32 -38.85 6.95 83.48
N LYS A 33 -39.30 7.97 82.74
CA LYS A 33 -39.81 9.21 83.33
C LYS A 33 -41.06 8.94 84.16
N GLU A 34 -42.01 8.18 83.64
CA GLU A 34 -43.25 7.85 84.35
C GLU A 34 -42.99 7.05 85.64
N GLN A 35 -42.13 6.03 85.58
CA GLN A 35 -41.74 5.24 86.76
C GLN A 35 -41.05 6.10 87.84
N THR A 36 -40.17 7.02 87.42
CA THR A 36 -39.47 7.89 88.37
C THR A 36 -40.43 8.84 89.08
N LEU A 37 -41.40 9.39 88.34
CA LEU A 37 -42.45 10.23 88.92
C LEU A 37 -43.31 9.45 89.91
N LEU A 38 -43.73 8.22 89.56
CA LEU A 38 -44.51 7.37 90.45
C LEU A 38 -43.75 7.06 91.76
N ASN A 39 -42.47 6.71 91.65
CA ASN A 39 -41.61 6.46 92.81
C ASN A 39 -41.47 7.71 93.70
N MET A 40 -41.35 8.91 93.12
CA MET A 40 -41.34 10.16 93.92
C MET A 40 -42.65 10.36 94.69
N SER A 41 -43.79 10.02 94.08
CA SER A 41 -45.09 10.06 94.78
C SER A 41 -45.15 9.04 95.92
N GLU A 42 -44.72 7.79 95.70
CA GLU A 42 -44.69 6.77 96.76
C GLU A 42 -43.72 7.14 97.90
N LYS A 43 -42.54 7.69 97.56
CA LYS A 43 -41.59 8.22 98.55
C LYS A 43 -42.20 9.34 99.37
N ALA A 44 -42.88 10.30 98.72
CA ALA A 44 -43.57 11.38 99.42
C ALA A 44 -44.61 10.83 100.39
N ASP A 45 -45.44 9.88 99.95
CA ASP A 45 -46.42 9.21 100.80
C ASP A 45 -45.77 8.48 101.96
N ALA A 46 -44.66 7.77 101.75
CA ALA A 46 -43.95 7.06 102.82
C ALA A 46 -43.38 8.02 103.88
N ILE A 47 -42.86 9.18 103.46
CA ILE A 47 -42.35 10.22 104.36
C ILE A 47 -43.50 10.85 105.15
N VAL A 48 -44.63 11.12 104.49
CA VAL A 48 -45.69 11.98 105.01
C VAL A 48 -46.79 11.18 105.75
N SER A 49 -47.07 9.94 105.39
CA SER A 49 -48.14 9.11 105.97
C SER A 49 -48.11 8.96 107.50
N PRO A 50 -46.95 8.77 108.17
CA PRO A 50 -46.90 8.73 109.63
C PRO A 50 -47.36 10.06 110.25
N MET A 51 -46.97 11.19 109.64
CA MET A 51 -47.35 12.53 110.09
C MET A 51 -48.84 12.78 109.85
N LEU A 52 -49.37 12.39 108.69
CA LEU A 52 -50.80 12.49 108.39
C LEU A 52 -51.65 11.64 109.33
N SER A 53 -51.21 10.43 109.67
CA SER A 53 -51.93 9.59 110.63
C SER A 53 -51.97 10.21 112.02
N GLU A 54 -50.92 10.92 112.44
CA GLU A 54 -50.90 11.64 113.71
C GLU A 54 -51.81 12.89 113.67
N ILE A 55 -51.74 13.67 112.59
CA ILE A 55 -52.63 14.82 112.34
C ILE A 55 -54.11 14.41 112.30
N LYS A 56 -54.44 13.27 111.67
CA LYS A 56 -55.81 12.74 111.59
C LYS A 56 -56.35 12.29 112.95
N LYS A 57 -55.51 11.83 113.87
CA LYS A 57 -55.91 11.51 115.26
C LYS A 57 -56.23 12.78 116.05
N LEU A 58 -55.47 13.85 115.81
CA LEU A 58 -55.60 15.13 116.53
C LEU A 58 -56.79 15.98 116.08
N THR A 59 -57.31 15.74 114.88
CA THR A 59 -58.50 16.43 114.34
C THR A 59 -59.83 15.83 114.82
N LYS A 60 -59.80 14.85 115.73
CA LYS A 60 -60.99 14.19 116.31
C LYS A 60 -61.76 15.07 117.31
N ASP A 61 -61.10 16.07 117.91
CA ASP A 61 -61.67 16.97 118.94
C ASP A 61 -62.27 18.28 118.37
N ASN A 62 -62.56 18.35 117.06
CA ASN A 62 -63.26 19.48 116.41
C ASN A 62 -62.65 20.89 116.59
N SER A 63 -61.41 21.03 117.07
CA SER A 63 -60.70 22.32 117.08
C SER A 63 -59.92 22.51 115.77
N VAL A 64 -60.51 23.21 114.81
CA VAL A 64 -59.82 23.65 113.58
C VAL A 64 -58.71 24.62 113.99
N GLY A 65 -57.45 24.14 114.02
CA GLY A 65 -56.25 24.90 114.43
C GLY A 65 -55.25 24.12 115.29
N SER A 66 -55.64 23.00 115.91
CA SER A 66 -54.74 22.20 116.76
C SER A 66 -53.63 21.50 115.98
N TRP A 67 -53.87 21.17 114.71
CA TRP A 67 -52.88 20.49 113.87
C TRP A 67 -51.73 21.41 113.47
N VAL A 68 -51.97 22.71 113.22
CA VAL A 68 -50.94 23.69 112.84
C VAL A 68 -49.90 23.81 113.95
N MET A 69 -50.33 23.95 115.22
CA MET A 69 -49.40 24.01 116.36
C MET A 69 -48.57 22.73 116.53
N LYS A 70 -49.15 21.56 116.23
CA LYS A 70 -48.43 20.29 116.32
C LYS A 70 -47.37 20.17 115.23
N VAL A 71 -47.70 20.56 114.00
CA VAL A 71 -46.79 20.51 112.85
C VAL A 71 -45.65 21.55 113.01
N GLN A 72 -45.91 22.72 113.60
CA GLN A 72 -44.87 23.67 113.98
C GLN A 72 -43.88 23.10 115.02
N GLY A 73 -44.30 22.12 115.83
CA GLY A 73 -43.44 21.38 116.75
C GLY A 73 -42.62 20.26 116.11
N ILE A 74 -42.89 19.90 114.85
CA ILE A 74 -42.12 18.89 114.10
C ILE A 74 -40.84 19.56 113.58
N SER A 75 -39.67 19.04 113.96
CA SER A 75 -38.41 19.52 113.40
C SER A 75 -38.22 18.99 111.98
N LEU A 76 -38.73 19.71 110.99
CA LEU A 76 -38.57 19.40 109.56
C LEU A 76 -37.10 19.39 109.15
N LYS A 77 -36.24 20.19 109.81
CA LYS A 77 -34.79 20.12 109.66
C LYS A 77 -34.23 18.73 110.03
N ASN A 78 -34.73 18.11 111.11
CA ASN A 78 -34.29 16.77 111.51
C ASN A 78 -34.78 15.69 110.53
N ILE A 79 -35.97 15.85 109.96
CA ILE A 79 -36.49 14.94 108.93
C ILE A 79 -35.65 15.02 107.66
N LEU A 80 -35.26 16.23 107.23
CA LEU A 80 -34.35 16.38 106.09
C LEU A 80 -32.94 15.82 106.34
N LYS A 81 -32.48 15.81 107.60
CA LYS A 81 -31.13 15.32 107.96
C LYS A 81 -31.07 13.81 108.21
N ASN A 82 -32.16 13.22 108.69
CA ASN A 82 -32.26 11.81 109.07
C ASN A 82 -33.16 11.00 108.12
N ASN A 83 -33.47 11.52 106.93
CA ASN A 83 -34.22 10.75 105.94
C ASN A 83 -33.34 9.63 105.35
N THR A 84 -33.99 8.67 104.72
CA THR A 84 -33.36 7.60 103.93
C THR A 84 -33.36 7.90 102.43
N PHE A 85 -33.72 9.13 102.02
CA PHE A 85 -33.97 9.51 100.63
C PHE A 85 -33.04 10.65 100.22
N ASP A 86 -31.93 10.30 99.57
CA ASP A 86 -30.88 11.24 99.15
C ASP A 86 -31.36 12.31 98.17
N ASP A 87 -32.50 12.08 97.50
CA ASP A 87 -33.11 12.99 96.54
C ASP A 87 -34.08 14.00 97.16
N LEU A 88 -34.44 13.87 98.46
CA LEU A 88 -35.32 14.79 99.15
C LEU A 88 -34.62 16.14 99.43
N LYS A 89 -35.16 17.22 98.86
CA LYS A 89 -34.61 18.57 99.03
C LYS A 89 -35.30 19.37 100.13
N THR A 90 -36.63 19.40 100.15
CA THR A 90 -37.41 20.20 101.10
C THR A 90 -38.74 19.51 101.41
N ILE A 91 -39.23 19.70 102.63
CA ILE A 91 -40.59 19.31 103.02
C ILE A 91 -41.20 20.44 103.85
N TYR A 92 -42.44 20.85 103.55
CA TYR A 92 -43.13 21.89 104.30
C TYR A 92 -44.65 21.75 104.18
N PHE A 93 -45.37 22.44 105.05
CA PHE A 93 -46.82 22.33 105.19
C PHE A 93 -47.48 23.65 104.85
N ILE A 94 -48.60 23.58 104.15
CA ILE A 94 -49.44 24.71 103.76
C ILE A 94 -50.85 24.46 104.29
N ASP A 95 -51.51 25.48 104.81
CA ASP A 95 -52.92 25.40 105.20
C ASP A 95 -53.89 25.58 104.02
N GLN A 96 -55.20 25.46 104.27
CA GLN A 96 -56.25 25.68 103.28
C GLN A 96 -56.30 27.11 102.68
N ASN A 97 -55.65 28.09 103.33
CA ASN A 97 -55.57 29.47 102.88
C ASN A 97 -54.25 29.79 102.18
N ASN A 98 -53.44 28.77 101.88
CA ASN A 98 -52.11 28.85 101.27
C ASN A 98 -51.02 29.49 102.15
N PHE A 99 -51.23 29.58 103.46
CA PHE A 99 -50.18 30.00 104.41
C PHE A 99 -49.30 28.82 104.80
N ILE A 100 -48.00 29.06 104.89
CA ILE A 100 -47.02 28.06 105.27
C ILE A 100 -47.13 27.80 106.78
N ALA A 101 -47.76 26.67 107.12
CA ALA A 101 -47.98 26.23 108.50
C ALA A 101 -46.68 25.76 109.17
N ALA A 102 -45.76 25.14 108.43
CA ALA A 102 -44.45 24.73 108.94
C ALA A 102 -43.44 24.60 107.79
N HIS A 103 -42.21 25.06 107.99
CA HIS A 103 -41.16 25.01 106.97
C HIS A 103 -39.78 24.79 107.64
N PRO A 104 -38.81 24.14 106.98
CA PRO A 104 -37.48 23.91 107.57
C PRO A 104 -36.73 25.22 107.87
N ASP A 105 -37.00 26.26 107.09
CA ASP A 105 -36.60 27.63 107.37
C ASP A 105 -37.74 28.36 108.10
N ASN A 106 -37.56 28.63 109.39
CA ASN A 106 -38.55 29.27 110.25
C ASN A 106 -38.93 30.68 109.78
N SER A 107 -38.11 31.36 108.98
CA SER A 107 -38.43 32.69 108.44
C SER A 107 -39.61 32.69 107.45
N LYS A 108 -39.99 31.51 106.94
CA LYS A 108 -41.11 31.34 106.00
C LYS A 108 -42.42 30.90 106.65
N VAL A 109 -42.43 30.55 107.92
CA VAL A 109 -43.66 30.16 108.63
C VAL A 109 -44.58 31.39 108.74
N ASP A 110 -45.88 31.19 108.58
CA ASP A 110 -46.91 32.24 108.51
C ASP A 110 -46.79 33.21 107.31
N THR A 111 -45.98 32.87 106.31
CA THR A 111 -45.97 33.57 105.00
C THR A 111 -46.84 32.85 103.98
N LEU A 112 -47.35 33.58 102.98
CA LEU A 112 -48.14 32.99 101.90
C LEU A 112 -47.23 32.24 100.91
N GLU A 113 -47.61 31.05 100.46
CA GLU A 113 -46.96 30.39 99.33
C GLU A 113 -47.14 31.24 98.06
N THR A 114 -46.05 31.53 97.36
CA THR A 114 -46.04 32.44 96.21
C THR A 114 -45.81 31.72 94.88
N ASN A 115 -45.43 30.44 94.92
CA ASN A 115 -45.19 29.66 93.72
C ASN A 115 -46.50 29.30 93.01
N GLN A 116 -46.85 30.08 91.98
CA GLN A 116 -48.08 29.89 91.21
C GLN A 116 -48.17 28.55 90.49
N GLN A 117 -47.05 27.87 90.19
CA GLN A 117 -47.08 26.54 89.57
C GLN A 117 -47.59 25.49 90.56
N ILE A 118 -47.17 25.59 91.82
CA ILE A 118 -47.63 24.71 92.90
C ILE A 118 -49.13 24.94 93.13
N LEU A 119 -49.51 26.20 93.39
CA LEU A 119 -50.88 26.56 93.76
C LEU A 119 -51.94 26.20 92.71
N LYS A 120 -51.61 26.27 91.42
CA LYS A 120 -52.56 25.93 90.33
C LYS A 120 -52.84 24.43 90.19
N GLN A 121 -51.95 23.57 90.68
CA GLN A 121 -52.02 22.12 90.49
C GLN A 121 -52.33 21.35 91.79
N LEU A 122 -52.58 22.06 92.90
CA LEU A 122 -53.04 21.44 94.13
C LEU A 122 -54.38 20.72 93.90
N ASN A 123 -54.44 19.44 94.25
CA ASN A 123 -55.64 18.63 94.13
C ASN A 123 -56.04 18.12 95.52
N PRO A 124 -57.25 18.41 96.02
CA PRO A 124 -57.67 18.00 97.35
C PRO A 124 -57.91 16.48 97.48
N ALA A 125 -58.03 15.75 96.37
CA ALA A 125 -58.39 14.33 96.38
C ALA A 125 -57.21 13.38 96.18
N LEU A 126 -56.13 13.83 95.54
CA LEU A 126 -55.02 12.99 95.09
C LEU A 126 -53.70 13.73 95.21
N ASN A 127 -52.61 12.96 95.30
CA ASN A 127 -51.27 13.53 95.20
C ASN A 127 -51.05 14.09 93.80
N THR A 128 -50.49 15.30 93.73
CA THR A 128 -50.11 15.90 92.44
C THR A 128 -48.60 16.04 92.35
N ILE A 129 -48.02 15.61 91.24
CA ILE A 129 -46.61 15.81 90.93
C ILE A 129 -46.47 17.02 90.00
N ILE A 130 -45.66 17.97 90.40
CA ILE A 130 -45.53 19.29 89.79
C ILE A 130 -44.08 19.47 89.37
N PRO A 131 -43.77 19.51 88.06
CA PRO A 131 -42.42 19.79 87.59
C PRO A 131 -42.07 21.26 87.83
N LEU A 132 -40.92 21.48 88.48
CA LEU A 132 -40.30 22.79 88.70
C LEU A 132 -38.86 22.75 88.17
N ASP A 133 -38.25 23.91 87.93
CA ASP A 133 -36.89 23.96 87.40
C ASP A 133 -35.92 23.20 88.33
N GLU A 134 -35.31 22.14 87.78
CA GLU A 134 -34.38 21.21 88.44
C GLU A 134 -34.92 20.37 89.62
N GLN A 135 -36.24 20.37 89.86
CA GLN A 135 -36.87 19.64 90.97
C GLN A 135 -38.30 19.19 90.63
N TYR A 136 -38.73 18.06 91.18
CA TYR A 136 -40.14 17.67 91.17
C TYR A 136 -40.74 17.86 92.54
N VAL A 137 -41.90 18.48 92.59
CA VAL A 137 -42.64 18.70 93.83
C VAL A 137 -43.85 17.79 93.86
N VAL A 138 -43.99 17.02 94.94
CA VAL A 138 -45.18 16.23 95.22
C VAL A 138 -45.99 16.94 96.29
N SER A 139 -47.23 17.27 95.95
CA SER A 139 -48.23 17.80 96.88
C SER A 139 -49.09 16.67 97.40
N VAL A 140 -49.13 16.47 98.72
CA VAL A 140 -49.95 15.46 99.40
C VAL A 140 -51.05 16.16 100.21
N PRO A 141 -52.34 15.89 99.97
CA PRO A 141 -53.43 16.55 100.71
C PRO A 141 -53.51 16.06 102.16
N ILE A 142 -53.80 16.98 103.08
CA ILE A 142 -53.97 16.71 104.50
C ILE A 142 -55.47 16.68 104.78
N ASN A 143 -56.01 15.50 105.08
CA ASN A 143 -57.44 15.33 105.36
C ASN A 143 -57.72 15.19 106.86
N SER A 144 -58.75 15.88 107.33
CA SER A 144 -59.32 15.77 108.69
C SER A 144 -59.90 14.38 108.97
N TYR A 145 -60.25 14.09 110.23
CA TYR A 145 -60.96 12.85 110.61
C TYR A 145 -62.27 12.66 109.83
N GLN A 146 -62.98 13.76 109.51
CA GLN A 146 -64.21 13.76 108.69
C GLN A 146 -63.94 13.73 107.18
N ASN A 147 -62.67 13.57 106.78
CA ASN A 147 -62.21 13.50 105.39
C ASN A 147 -62.34 14.80 104.57
N GLU A 148 -62.39 15.94 105.25
CA GLU A 148 -62.27 17.28 104.64
C GLU A 148 -60.80 17.68 104.50
N ASN A 149 -60.42 18.26 103.37
CA ASN A 149 -59.05 18.75 103.16
C ASN A 149 -58.80 20.03 103.95
N ILE A 150 -57.76 20.02 104.79
CA ILE A 150 -57.40 21.11 105.70
C ILE A 150 -56.02 21.73 105.38
N GLY A 151 -55.29 21.20 104.41
CA GLY A 151 -53.99 21.71 103.99
C GLY A 151 -53.24 20.75 103.07
N TYR A 152 -51.99 21.06 102.74
CA TYR A 152 -51.14 20.24 101.87
C TYR A 152 -49.74 20.10 102.47
N VAL A 153 -49.14 18.93 102.30
CA VAL A 153 -47.71 18.73 102.52
C VAL A 153 -47.01 18.78 101.19
N ILE A 154 -46.04 19.68 101.06
CA ILE A 154 -45.25 19.86 99.87
C ILE A 154 -43.89 19.22 100.09
N VAL A 155 -43.56 18.25 99.25
CA VAL A 155 -42.31 17.47 99.30
C VAL A 155 -41.57 17.68 97.99
N SER A 156 -40.34 18.18 98.02
CA SER A 156 -39.54 18.42 96.80
C SER A 156 -38.39 17.43 96.66
N PHE A 157 -38.21 16.89 95.45
CA PHE A 157 -37.14 15.97 95.07
C PHE A 157 -36.26 16.57 93.96
N SER A 158 -34.96 16.22 93.93
CA SER A 158 -34.02 16.66 92.89
C SER A 158 -34.18 15.88 91.57
N ASP A 159 -34.13 16.56 90.42
CA ASP A 159 -34.18 15.92 89.07
C ASP A 159 -32.82 15.35 88.62
N THR A 160 -31.78 15.41 89.46
CA THR A 160 -30.41 15.07 89.08
C THR A 160 -30.22 13.61 88.68
N ASP A 161 -30.93 12.68 89.33
CA ASP A 161 -30.87 11.24 89.01
C ASP A 161 -31.57 10.91 87.67
N LEU A 162 -32.72 11.52 87.40
CA LEU A 162 -33.45 11.34 86.14
C LEU A 162 -32.70 11.99 84.96
N ALA A 163 -32.14 13.18 85.14
CA ALA A 163 -31.29 13.83 84.13
C ALA A 163 -30.03 13.00 83.80
N ALA A 164 -29.39 12.40 84.82
CA ALA A 164 -28.24 11.53 84.60
C ALA A 164 -28.63 10.23 83.86
N LYS A 165 -29.73 9.58 84.27
CA LYS A 165 -30.24 8.36 83.63
C LYS A 165 -30.66 8.58 82.19
N THR A 166 -31.39 9.66 81.90
CA THR A 166 -31.81 10.02 80.53
C THR A 166 -30.61 10.31 79.62
N LYS A 167 -29.61 11.05 80.10
CA LYS A 167 -28.36 11.29 79.35
C LYS A 167 -27.62 9.98 79.05
N ALA A 168 -27.55 9.06 80.02
CA ALA A 168 -26.92 7.75 79.82
C ALA A 168 -27.66 6.90 78.77
N ILE A 169 -29.00 6.89 78.79
CA ILE A 169 -29.83 6.17 77.80
C ILE A 169 -29.62 6.74 76.40
N ILE A 170 -29.64 8.06 76.24
CA ILE A 170 -29.43 8.71 74.94
C ILE A 170 -28.01 8.41 74.43
N SER A 171 -26.99 8.50 75.29
CA SER A 171 -25.61 8.17 74.90
C SER A 171 -25.48 6.72 74.42
N ASN A 172 -26.05 5.77 75.15
CA ASN A 172 -26.04 4.36 74.78
C ASN A 172 -26.80 4.12 73.46
N ALA A 173 -27.94 4.78 73.27
CA ALA A 173 -28.72 4.71 72.04
C ALA A 173 -27.93 5.21 70.83
N VAL A 174 -27.22 6.34 70.96
CA VAL A 174 -26.37 6.89 69.90
C VAL A 174 -25.22 5.95 69.58
N SER A 175 -24.55 5.38 70.59
CA SER A 175 -23.48 4.40 70.37
C SER A 175 -23.97 3.13 69.66
N LEU A 176 -25.12 2.59 70.08
CA LEU A 176 -25.73 1.42 69.43
C LEU A 176 -26.17 1.73 67.99
N PHE A 177 -26.71 2.93 67.75
CA PHE A 177 -27.03 3.39 66.40
C PHE A 177 -25.79 3.42 65.50
N ALA A 178 -24.69 3.99 65.99
CA ALA A 178 -23.43 4.06 65.24
C ALA A 178 -22.89 2.66 64.89
N ILE A 179 -22.95 1.71 65.84
CA ILE A 179 -22.55 0.31 65.61
C ILE A 179 -23.45 -0.33 64.55
N TYR A 180 -24.77 -0.20 64.69
CA TYR A 180 -25.72 -0.76 63.73
C TYR A 180 -25.49 -0.18 62.33
N LEU A 181 -25.32 1.14 62.21
CA LEU A 181 -25.03 1.81 60.95
C LEU A 181 -23.73 1.28 60.32
N LEU A 182 -22.66 1.15 61.10
CA LEU A 182 -21.39 0.60 60.61
C LEU A 182 -21.54 -0.83 60.11
N THR A 183 -22.22 -1.69 60.87
CA THR A 183 -22.46 -3.09 60.46
C THR A 183 -23.33 -3.18 59.20
N ALA A 184 -24.37 -2.35 59.09
CA ALA A 184 -25.22 -2.29 57.91
C ALA A 184 -24.43 -1.83 56.67
N LEU A 185 -23.55 -0.82 56.81
CA LEU A 185 -22.67 -0.38 55.74
C LEU A 185 -21.68 -1.47 55.30
N ILE A 186 -21.10 -2.22 56.25
CA ILE A 186 -20.20 -3.34 55.95
C ILE A 186 -20.95 -4.46 55.20
N ILE A 187 -22.14 -4.83 55.68
CA ILE A 187 -22.98 -5.85 55.03
C ILE A 187 -23.39 -5.38 53.62
N ALA A 188 -23.83 -4.13 53.47
CA ALA A 188 -24.18 -3.55 52.18
C ALA A 188 -22.98 -3.57 51.22
N TYR A 189 -21.79 -3.20 51.69
CA TYR A 189 -20.55 -3.27 50.91
C TYR A 189 -20.24 -4.71 50.47
N ILE A 190 -20.33 -5.70 51.36
CA ILE A 190 -20.10 -7.12 51.03
C ILE A 190 -21.11 -7.61 49.97
N ILE A 191 -22.39 -7.27 50.13
CA ILE A 191 -23.45 -7.65 49.19
C ILE A 191 -23.22 -7.01 47.82
N ILE A 192 -23.00 -5.69 47.77
CA ILE A 192 -22.74 -4.95 46.52
C ILE A 192 -21.50 -5.50 45.83
N ARG A 193 -20.41 -5.72 46.58
CA ARG A 193 -19.16 -6.25 46.03
C ARG A 193 -19.35 -7.64 45.41
N ARG A 194 -20.06 -8.53 46.11
CA ARG A 194 -20.24 -9.92 45.68
C ARG A 194 -21.28 -10.10 44.57
N ILE A 195 -22.34 -9.31 44.58
CA ILE A 195 -23.46 -9.47 43.62
C ILE A 195 -23.26 -8.63 42.36
N ILE A 196 -22.61 -7.46 42.46
CA ILE A 196 -22.50 -6.50 41.34
C ILE A 196 -21.06 -6.37 40.86
N LEU A 197 -20.13 -5.92 41.72
CA LEU A 197 -18.77 -5.57 41.27
C LEU A 197 -17.99 -6.79 40.77
N GLN A 198 -17.93 -7.89 41.53
CA GLN A 198 -17.16 -9.09 41.16
C GLN A 198 -17.59 -9.69 39.81
N PRO A 199 -18.88 -9.90 39.52
CA PRO A 199 -19.30 -10.35 38.20
C PRO A 199 -18.93 -9.38 37.06
N ILE A 200 -18.96 -8.08 37.29
CA ILE A 200 -18.56 -7.08 36.29
C ILE A 200 -17.06 -7.15 36.02
N GLU A 201 -16.23 -7.25 37.07
CA GLU A 201 -14.77 -7.42 36.94
C GLU A 201 -14.44 -8.67 36.10
N GLN A 202 -15.11 -9.80 36.34
CA GLN A 202 -14.94 -11.02 35.54
C GLN A 202 -15.33 -10.83 34.06
N LEU A 203 -16.35 -10.03 33.75
CA LEU A 203 -16.72 -9.73 32.37
C LEU A 203 -15.67 -8.87 31.67
N VAL A 204 -15.08 -7.90 32.38
CA VAL A 204 -14.01 -7.05 31.86
C VAL A 204 -12.76 -7.89 31.58
N GLU A 205 -12.35 -8.74 32.53
CA GLU A 205 -11.22 -9.66 32.34
C GLU A 205 -11.44 -10.61 31.16
N PHE A 206 -12.65 -11.16 31.03
CA PHE A 206 -12.99 -12.00 29.89
C PHE A 206 -12.93 -11.24 28.57
N SER A 207 -13.46 -10.02 28.53
CA SER A 207 -13.39 -9.19 27.32
C SER A 207 -11.95 -8.97 26.90
N HIS A 208 -11.07 -8.65 27.86
CA HIS A 208 -9.65 -8.46 27.59
C HIS A 208 -8.96 -9.76 27.11
N ALA A 209 -9.30 -10.90 27.71
CA ALA A 209 -8.78 -12.21 27.30
C ALA A 209 -9.17 -12.55 25.85
N VAL A 210 -10.44 -12.33 25.48
CA VAL A 210 -10.91 -12.56 24.10
C VAL A 210 -10.20 -11.65 23.11
N THR A 211 -10.01 -10.36 23.44
CA THR A 211 -9.31 -9.41 22.55
C THR A 211 -7.81 -9.71 22.39
N THR A 212 -7.20 -10.37 23.38
CA THR A 212 -5.78 -10.79 23.33
C THR A 212 -5.60 -12.18 22.71
N GLY A 213 -6.69 -12.83 22.28
CA GLY A 213 -6.66 -14.12 21.58
C GLY A 213 -6.87 -15.34 22.47
N ASP A 214 -7.02 -15.19 23.79
CA ASP A 214 -7.37 -16.30 24.68
C ASP A 214 -8.89 -16.55 24.66
N LEU A 215 -9.29 -17.49 23.81
CA LEU A 215 -10.68 -17.95 23.68
C LEU A 215 -11.03 -19.14 24.59
N ASN A 216 -10.12 -19.57 25.47
CA ASN A 216 -10.38 -20.67 26.40
C ASN A 216 -10.70 -20.19 27.82
N CYS A 217 -10.59 -18.90 28.08
CA CYS A 217 -10.93 -18.29 29.37
C CYS A 217 -12.39 -18.61 29.81
N PRO A 218 -12.62 -19.09 31.05
CA PRO A 218 -13.94 -19.46 31.55
C PRO A 218 -14.74 -18.25 32.09
N ILE A 219 -16.02 -18.12 31.70
CA ILE A 219 -17.01 -17.26 32.40
C ILE A 219 -17.87 -18.12 33.31
N ASN A 220 -17.73 -17.93 34.63
CA ASN A 220 -18.55 -18.59 35.65
C ASN A 220 -19.45 -17.61 36.42
N ILE A 221 -20.18 -16.77 35.70
CA ILE A 221 -21.17 -15.86 36.29
C ILE A 221 -22.52 -16.59 36.31
N LYS A 222 -23.00 -16.90 37.52
CA LYS A 222 -24.31 -17.52 37.76
C LYS A 222 -25.27 -16.47 38.32
N SER A 223 -25.67 -15.53 37.46
CA SER A 223 -26.71 -14.55 37.78
C SER A 223 -27.91 -14.72 36.85
N GLN A 224 -29.11 -14.37 37.33
CA GLN A 224 -30.37 -14.41 36.55
C GLN A 224 -30.89 -13.01 36.21
N ASP A 225 -30.06 -11.98 36.38
CA ASP A 225 -30.36 -10.58 36.10
C ASP A 225 -29.71 -10.10 34.79
N GLU A 226 -29.61 -8.78 34.61
CA GLU A 226 -29.00 -8.14 33.45
C GLU A 226 -27.53 -8.57 33.27
N ILE A 227 -26.78 -8.77 34.36
CA ILE A 227 -25.38 -9.22 34.33
C ILE A 227 -25.30 -10.66 33.82
N GLY A 228 -26.23 -11.52 34.24
CA GLY A 228 -26.34 -12.89 33.73
C GLY A 228 -26.63 -12.95 32.23
N THR A 229 -27.52 -12.07 31.76
CA THR A 229 -27.83 -11.94 30.33
C THR A 229 -26.61 -11.47 29.53
N LEU A 230 -25.88 -10.48 30.04
CA LEU A 230 -24.64 -9.98 29.44
C LEU A 230 -23.58 -11.09 29.36
N ALA A 231 -23.38 -11.84 30.45
CA ALA A 231 -22.46 -12.98 30.48
C ALA A 231 -22.80 -14.05 29.42
N SER A 232 -24.09 -14.30 29.16
CA SER A 232 -24.52 -15.20 28.09
C SER A 232 -24.19 -14.64 26.70
N GLY A 233 -24.40 -13.34 26.48
CA GLY A 233 -24.03 -12.67 25.23
C GLY A 233 -22.54 -12.79 24.93
N PHE A 234 -21.68 -12.54 25.92
CA PHE A 234 -20.23 -12.72 25.80
C PHE A 234 -19.83 -14.18 25.49
N LYS A 235 -20.52 -15.17 26.07
CA LYS A 235 -20.30 -16.61 25.75
C LYS A 235 -20.62 -16.92 24.28
N MET A 236 -21.72 -16.40 23.76
CA MET A 236 -22.10 -16.58 22.34
C MET A 236 -21.12 -15.88 21.41
N MET A 237 -20.70 -14.65 21.75
CA MET A 237 -19.70 -13.90 20.99
C MET A 237 -18.38 -14.68 20.88
N ARG A 238 -17.86 -15.21 22.00
CA ARG A 238 -16.64 -16.03 21.98
C ARG A 238 -16.79 -17.27 21.10
N ALA A 239 -17.93 -17.94 21.16
CA ALA A 239 -18.19 -19.12 20.33
C ALA A 239 -18.19 -18.75 18.83
N ALA A 240 -18.83 -17.63 18.46
CA ALA A 240 -18.84 -17.13 17.08
C ALA A 240 -17.43 -16.76 16.59
N VAL A 241 -16.66 -16.03 17.40
CA VAL A 241 -15.27 -15.66 17.08
C VAL A 241 -14.41 -16.90 16.87
N ARG A 242 -14.51 -17.90 17.77
CA ARG A 242 -13.77 -19.16 17.65
C ARG A 242 -14.13 -19.92 16.37
N GLN A 243 -15.41 -20.00 16.04
CA GLN A 243 -15.88 -20.65 14.81
C GLN A 243 -15.34 -19.93 13.57
N GLN A 244 -15.36 -18.59 13.57
CA GLN A 244 -14.85 -17.79 12.45
C GLN A 244 -13.34 -17.97 12.26
N ILE A 245 -12.55 -17.98 13.33
CA ILE A 245 -11.11 -18.23 13.27
C ILE A 245 -10.80 -19.63 12.71
N ASN A 246 -11.51 -20.66 13.17
CA ASN A 246 -11.31 -22.02 12.68
C ASN A 246 -11.66 -22.14 11.18
N SER A 247 -12.80 -21.58 10.77
CA SER A 247 -13.20 -21.53 9.36
C SER A 247 -12.17 -20.80 8.50
N MET A 248 -11.64 -19.67 8.99
CA MET A 248 -10.61 -18.91 8.29
C MET A 248 -9.30 -19.70 8.13
N HIS A 249 -8.87 -20.45 9.15
CA HIS A 249 -7.70 -21.32 9.05
C HIS A 249 -7.89 -22.46 8.04
N GLU A 250 -9.08 -23.06 8.00
CA GLU A 250 -9.42 -24.11 7.04
C GLU A 250 -9.41 -23.57 5.60
N GLN A 251 -10.04 -22.40 5.39
CA GLN A 251 -10.02 -21.72 4.09
C GLN A 251 -8.62 -21.33 3.66
N HIS A 252 -7.79 -20.81 4.57
CA HIS A 252 -6.40 -20.44 4.27
C HIS A 252 -5.59 -21.66 3.86
N SER A 253 -5.70 -22.77 4.60
CA SER A 253 -4.98 -24.00 4.29
C SER A 253 -5.37 -24.58 2.92
N LEU A 254 -6.68 -24.60 2.62
CA LEU A 254 -7.18 -25.04 1.32
C LEU A 254 -6.72 -24.12 0.18
N LEU A 255 -6.70 -22.81 0.42
CA LEU A 255 -6.22 -21.83 -0.55
C LEU A 255 -4.72 -22.01 -0.82
N GLU A 256 -3.91 -22.18 0.22
CA GLU A 256 -2.47 -22.46 0.08
C GLU A 256 -2.21 -23.72 -0.72
N GLU A 257 -2.93 -24.81 -0.45
CA GLU A 257 -2.83 -26.05 -1.21
C GLU A 257 -3.23 -25.85 -2.68
N THR A 258 -4.34 -25.13 -2.91
CA THR A 258 -4.84 -24.86 -4.27
C THR A 258 -3.86 -23.99 -5.05
N VAL A 259 -3.32 -22.93 -4.42
CA VAL A 259 -2.32 -22.06 -5.03
C VAL A 259 -1.06 -22.85 -5.35
N ALA A 260 -0.53 -23.63 -4.41
CA ALA A 260 0.65 -24.47 -4.64
C ALA A 260 0.45 -25.43 -5.82
N LYS A 261 -0.71 -26.10 -5.88
CA LYS A 261 -1.05 -27.00 -6.99
C LYS A 261 -1.13 -26.25 -8.33
N ARG A 262 -1.83 -25.11 -8.38
CA ARG A 262 -1.96 -24.31 -9.60
C ARG A 262 -0.63 -23.72 -10.06
N THR A 263 0.22 -23.32 -9.13
CA THR A 263 1.58 -22.84 -9.44
C THR A 263 2.40 -23.96 -10.06
N GLN A 264 2.33 -25.19 -9.54
CA GLN A 264 3.03 -26.32 -10.13
C GLN A 264 2.52 -26.66 -11.53
N GLU A 265 1.20 -26.76 -11.72
CA GLU A 265 0.59 -27.01 -13.04
C GLU A 265 1.00 -25.94 -14.07
N TYR A 266 1.09 -24.68 -13.65
CA TYR A 266 1.56 -23.59 -14.49
C TYR A 266 3.04 -23.72 -14.86
N LEU A 267 3.90 -24.07 -13.91
CA LEU A 267 5.34 -24.26 -14.15
C LEU A 267 5.58 -25.41 -15.12
N ASP A 268 4.89 -26.54 -14.94
CA ASP A 268 5.01 -27.71 -15.82
C ASP A 268 4.56 -27.36 -17.25
N ALA A 269 3.41 -26.68 -17.40
CA ALA A 269 2.92 -26.25 -18.71
C ALA A 269 3.86 -25.23 -19.38
N LYS A 270 4.44 -24.31 -18.61
CA LYS A 270 5.42 -23.35 -19.10
C LYS A 270 6.69 -24.04 -19.59
N GLU A 271 7.23 -24.98 -18.81
CA GLU A 271 8.42 -25.73 -19.18
C GLU A 271 8.18 -26.53 -20.47
N GLN A 272 7.04 -27.21 -20.58
CA GLN A 272 6.68 -27.95 -21.79
C GLN A 272 6.57 -27.03 -23.02
N ALA A 273 5.98 -25.84 -22.87
CA ALA A 273 5.88 -24.85 -23.94
C ALA A 273 7.27 -24.34 -24.36
N GLU A 274 8.15 -24.04 -23.41
CA GLU A 274 9.52 -23.60 -23.68
C GLU A 274 10.36 -24.69 -24.37
N GLN A 275 10.27 -25.93 -23.91
CA GLN A 275 10.94 -27.07 -24.54
C GLN A 275 10.47 -27.27 -25.99
N SER A 276 9.16 -27.19 -26.24
CA SER A 276 8.57 -27.27 -27.58
C SER A 276 9.09 -26.15 -28.48
N ASN A 277 9.14 -24.91 -27.98
CA ASN A 277 9.65 -23.78 -28.74
C ASN A 277 11.15 -23.92 -29.06
N GLN A 278 11.96 -24.35 -28.08
CA GLN A 278 13.38 -24.61 -28.28
C GLN A 278 13.62 -25.73 -29.31
N ALA A 279 12.85 -26.81 -29.24
CA ALA A 279 12.91 -27.91 -30.20
C ALA A 279 12.57 -27.44 -31.62
N LYS A 280 11.51 -26.64 -31.77
CA LYS A 280 11.11 -26.02 -33.05
C LYS A 280 12.23 -25.13 -33.61
N SER A 281 12.81 -24.26 -32.80
CA SER A 281 13.93 -23.41 -33.25
C SER A 281 15.16 -24.21 -33.68
N ARG A 282 15.55 -25.25 -32.90
CA ARG A 282 16.69 -26.11 -33.23
C ARG A 282 16.44 -26.88 -34.52
N PHE A 283 15.22 -27.42 -34.71
CA PHE A 283 14.83 -28.10 -35.92
C PHE A 283 14.97 -27.19 -37.15
N LEU A 284 14.46 -25.96 -37.09
CA LEU A 284 14.53 -25.02 -38.21
C LEU A 284 15.97 -24.58 -38.50
N ALA A 285 16.78 -24.32 -37.48
CA ALA A 285 18.19 -23.99 -37.65
C ALA A 285 18.96 -25.12 -38.36
N ASN A 286 18.76 -26.36 -37.92
CA ASN A 286 19.39 -27.54 -38.53
C ASN A 286 18.90 -27.77 -39.95
N MET A 287 17.58 -27.71 -40.19
CA MET A 287 17.01 -27.84 -41.53
C MET A 287 17.54 -26.78 -42.49
N SER A 288 17.75 -25.55 -42.04
CA SER A 288 18.34 -24.54 -42.89
C SER A 288 19.77 -24.87 -43.30
N HIS A 289 20.60 -25.33 -42.37
CA HIS A 289 21.96 -25.76 -42.70
C HIS A 289 21.97 -26.96 -43.66
N GLU A 290 21.13 -27.97 -43.39
CA GLU A 290 21.00 -29.18 -44.20
C GLU A 290 20.45 -28.92 -45.61
N LEU A 291 19.60 -27.89 -45.78
CA LEU A 291 19.09 -27.48 -47.10
C LEU A 291 20.05 -26.56 -47.83
N ARG A 292 20.81 -25.72 -47.12
CA ARG A 292 21.75 -24.75 -47.72
C ARG A 292 22.91 -25.46 -48.43
N THR A 293 23.50 -26.50 -47.83
CA THR A 293 24.65 -27.20 -48.41
C THR A 293 24.37 -27.84 -49.78
N PRO A 294 23.34 -28.70 -49.97
CA PRO A 294 23.06 -29.27 -51.28
C PRO A 294 22.62 -28.20 -52.28
N LEU A 295 21.90 -27.17 -51.84
CA LEU A 295 21.44 -26.09 -52.72
C LEU A 295 22.59 -25.22 -53.21
N ASN A 296 23.54 -24.88 -52.34
CA ASN A 296 24.78 -24.19 -52.72
C ASN A 296 25.61 -25.03 -53.71
N ALA A 297 25.60 -26.36 -53.58
CA ALA A 297 26.25 -27.23 -54.56
C ALA A 297 25.53 -27.19 -55.93
N VAL A 298 24.19 -27.26 -55.96
CA VAL A 298 23.41 -27.11 -57.20
C VAL A 298 23.67 -25.75 -57.86
N LEU A 299 23.70 -24.67 -57.08
CA LEU A 299 24.00 -23.32 -57.57
C LEU A 299 25.43 -23.21 -58.11
N GLY A 300 26.42 -23.74 -57.38
CA GLY A 300 27.82 -23.74 -57.80
C GLY A 300 28.03 -24.52 -59.10
N PHE A 301 27.45 -25.72 -59.24
CA PHE A 301 27.50 -26.47 -60.49
C PHE A 301 26.76 -25.76 -61.62
N SER A 302 25.61 -25.13 -61.33
CA SER A 302 24.85 -24.35 -62.32
C SER A 302 25.69 -23.19 -62.88
N GLN A 303 26.37 -22.43 -62.00
CA GLN A 303 27.25 -21.33 -62.39
C GLN A 303 28.46 -21.79 -63.20
N LEU A 304 29.16 -22.85 -62.76
CA LEU A 304 30.30 -23.42 -63.49
C LEU A 304 29.92 -23.89 -64.90
N LEU A 305 28.73 -24.49 -65.05
CA LEU A 305 28.20 -24.88 -66.35
C LEU A 305 27.78 -23.66 -67.18
N GLN A 306 27.29 -22.59 -66.56
CA GLN A 306 26.82 -21.38 -67.24
C GLN A 306 27.96 -20.58 -67.90
N ASP A 307 29.16 -20.67 -67.34
CA ASP A 307 30.38 -20.03 -67.86
C ASP A 307 30.97 -20.78 -69.06
N SER A 308 30.77 -22.10 -69.14
CA SER A 308 31.30 -22.97 -70.19
C SER A 308 30.28 -23.31 -71.30
N GLU A 309 28.99 -23.05 -71.08
CA GLU A 309 27.92 -23.43 -72.01
C GLU A 309 27.69 -22.40 -73.13
N THR A 310 27.84 -22.85 -74.38
CA THR A 310 27.65 -22.02 -75.59
C THR A 310 26.22 -22.03 -76.10
N ASP A 311 25.40 -23.04 -75.74
CA ASP A 311 24.02 -23.12 -76.18
C ASP A 311 23.12 -22.14 -75.41
N LYS A 312 22.54 -21.18 -76.12
CA LYS A 312 21.69 -20.12 -75.58
C LYS A 312 20.46 -20.64 -74.82
N ASN A 313 19.90 -21.79 -75.21
CA ASN A 313 18.75 -22.39 -74.52
C ASN A 313 19.18 -23.07 -73.22
N LYS A 314 20.30 -23.79 -73.21
CA LYS A 314 20.85 -24.41 -71.99
C LYS A 314 21.31 -23.36 -70.99
N ARG A 315 21.90 -22.26 -71.47
CA ARG A 315 22.26 -21.11 -70.63
C ARG A 315 21.05 -20.50 -69.94
N ARG A 316 19.90 -20.39 -70.63
CA ARG A 316 18.62 -19.97 -70.02
C ARG A 316 18.10 -20.97 -68.98
N TYR A 317 18.30 -22.28 -69.17
CA TYR A 317 17.91 -23.27 -68.15
C TYR A 317 18.80 -23.17 -66.90
N LEU A 318 20.12 -23.01 -67.08
CA LEU A 318 21.06 -22.82 -65.97
C LEU A 318 20.77 -21.51 -65.22
N GLU A 319 20.47 -20.43 -65.94
CA GLU A 319 20.03 -19.16 -65.35
C GLU A 319 18.73 -19.35 -64.54
N ALA A 320 17.74 -20.07 -65.08
CA ALA A 320 16.49 -20.36 -64.37
C ALA A 320 16.70 -21.22 -63.11
N ILE A 321 17.62 -22.19 -63.15
CA ILE A 321 18.01 -23.00 -61.98
C ILE A 321 18.66 -22.10 -60.92
N SER A 322 19.60 -21.24 -61.33
CA SER A 322 20.30 -20.31 -60.43
C SER A 322 19.33 -19.32 -59.79
N ILE A 323 18.39 -18.75 -60.55
CA ILE A 323 17.35 -17.84 -60.02
C ILE A 323 16.45 -18.59 -59.03
N SER A 324 15.99 -19.78 -59.37
CA SER A 324 15.10 -20.57 -58.51
C SER A 324 15.79 -21.02 -57.22
N GLY A 325 17.07 -21.43 -57.30
CA GLY A 325 17.83 -21.84 -56.12
C GLY A 325 18.13 -20.68 -55.18
N ASN A 326 18.50 -19.51 -55.71
CA ASN A 326 18.66 -18.30 -54.90
C ASN A 326 17.34 -17.86 -54.26
N SER A 327 16.23 -17.95 -54.98
CA SER A 327 14.89 -17.68 -54.43
C SER A 327 14.58 -18.59 -53.25
N LEU A 328 14.85 -19.90 -53.37
CA LEU A 328 14.64 -20.87 -52.28
C LEU A 328 15.54 -20.59 -51.07
N LEU A 329 16.80 -20.19 -51.26
CA LEU A 329 17.67 -19.76 -50.16
C LEU A 329 17.10 -18.55 -49.42
N ASN A 330 16.53 -17.59 -50.14
CA ASN A 330 15.89 -16.42 -49.53
C ASN A 330 14.68 -16.83 -48.70
N VAL A 331 13.78 -17.69 -49.23
CA VAL A 331 12.63 -18.22 -48.45
C VAL A 331 13.10 -18.91 -47.17
N LEU A 332 14.17 -19.70 -47.26
CA LEU A 332 14.72 -20.42 -46.13
C LEU A 332 15.28 -19.46 -45.07
N ASN A 333 16.00 -18.43 -45.49
CA ASN A 333 16.53 -17.40 -44.60
C ASN A 333 15.38 -16.59 -43.96
N ASP A 334 14.34 -16.25 -44.72
CA ASP A 334 13.13 -15.57 -44.23
C ASP A 334 12.44 -16.39 -43.12
N ILE A 335 12.28 -17.71 -43.31
CA ILE A 335 11.70 -18.61 -42.30
C ILE A 335 12.57 -18.66 -41.04
N LEU A 336 13.90 -18.69 -41.20
CA LEU A 336 14.82 -18.67 -40.07
C LEU A 336 14.74 -17.36 -39.30
N ASP A 337 14.73 -16.24 -39.99
CA ASP A 337 14.66 -14.91 -39.39
C ASP A 337 13.35 -14.75 -38.62
N LEU A 338 12.21 -15.11 -39.23
CA LEU A 338 10.93 -15.15 -38.54
C LEU A 338 11.01 -16.00 -37.25
N SER A 339 11.58 -17.20 -37.34
CA SER A 339 11.72 -18.09 -36.19
C SER A 339 12.61 -17.55 -35.09
N LYS A 340 13.66 -16.78 -35.43
CA LYS A 340 14.56 -16.14 -34.47
C LYS A 340 13.88 -14.96 -33.79
N VAL A 341 13.11 -14.16 -34.51
CA VAL A 341 12.34 -13.05 -33.93
C VAL A 341 11.28 -13.59 -32.97
N ASP A 342 10.50 -14.60 -33.37
CA ASP A 342 9.44 -15.21 -32.55
C ASP A 342 9.97 -15.83 -31.26
N ALA A 343 11.20 -16.35 -31.31
CA ALA A 343 11.88 -16.90 -30.14
C ALA A 343 12.57 -15.84 -29.26
N GLY A 344 12.53 -14.55 -29.64
CA GLY A 344 13.23 -13.47 -28.94
C GLY A 344 14.76 -13.59 -28.96
N LYS A 345 15.31 -14.38 -29.90
CA LYS A 345 16.76 -14.64 -30.02
C LYS A 345 17.47 -13.73 -31.01
N MET A 346 16.70 -12.85 -31.68
CA MET A 346 17.24 -11.90 -32.63
C MET A 346 17.76 -10.66 -31.92
N GLN A 347 19.01 -10.30 -32.19
CA GLN A 347 19.64 -9.08 -31.68
C GLN A 347 19.78 -8.09 -32.84
N LEU A 348 19.55 -6.80 -32.56
CA LEU A 348 19.80 -5.73 -33.51
C LEU A 348 21.29 -5.41 -33.53
N ASP A 349 21.82 -5.22 -34.73
CA ASP A 349 23.20 -4.78 -34.95
C ASP A 349 23.19 -3.28 -35.23
N ILE A 350 23.41 -2.46 -34.20
CA ILE A 350 23.26 -1.01 -34.29
C ILE A 350 24.55 -0.38 -34.81
N ASP A 351 24.46 0.23 -36.00
CA ASP A 351 25.57 0.87 -36.69
C ASP A 351 25.33 2.37 -36.90
N ARG A 352 26.38 3.11 -37.25
CA ARG A 352 26.28 4.51 -37.72
C ARG A 352 25.76 4.53 -39.15
N VAL A 353 24.64 5.22 -39.37
CA VAL A 353 23.95 5.22 -40.65
C VAL A 353 23.73 6.63 -41.17
N GLU A 354 24.19 6.85 -42.40
CA GLU A 354 23.94 8.08 -43.16
C GLU A 354 22.74 7.86 -44.08
N ILE A 355 21.58 8.43 -43.70
CA ILE A 355 20.32 8.25 -44.43
C ILE A 355 20.44 8.67 -45.92
N PRO A 356 21.09 9.80 -46.29
CA PRO A 356 21.26 10.17 -47.69
C PRO A 356 22.01 9.11 -48.52
N THR A 357 23.02 8.47 -47.94
CA THR A 357 23.80 7.39 -48.57
C THR A 357 22.92 6.15 -48.79
N MET A 358 22.13 5.77 -47.79
CA MET A 358 21.17 4.66 -47.91
C MET A 358 20.10 4.94 -48.98
N CYS A 359 19.58 6.17 -49.05
CA CYS A 359 18.65 6.58 -50.11
C CYS A 359 19.25 6.37 -51.49
N HIS A 360 20.51 6.77 -51.68
CA HIS A 360 21.21 6.59 -52.95
C HIS A 360 21.37 5.11 -53.31
N GLU A 361 21.81 4.28 -52.35
CA GLU A 361 21.98 2.83 -52.54
C GLU A 361 20.65 2.14 -52.92
N LEU A 362 19.56 2.47 -52.22
CA LEU A 362 18.23 1.94 -52.54
C LEU A 362 17.74 2.38 -53.93
N ASN A 363 17.98 3.65 -54.30
CA ASN A 363 17.62 4.14 -55.63
C ASN A 363 18.35 3.37 -56.73
N MET A 364 19.66 3.13 -56.55
CA MET A 364 20.47 2.39 -57.53
C MET A 364 20.07 0.92 -57.63
N MET A 365 19.76 0.27 -56.51
CA MET A 365 19.35 -1.13 -56.46
C MET A 365 18.12 -1.42 -57.35
N PHE A 366 17.21 -0.46 -57.46
CA PHE A 366 15.95 -0.63 -58.20
C PHE A 366 15.88 0.13 -59.53
N LEU A 367 16.91 0.91 -59.88
CA LEU A 367 16.92 1.77 -61.08
C LEU A 367 16.65 0.98 -62.37
N GLN A 368 17.31 -0.17 -62.53
CA GLN A 368 17.12 -1.00 -63.73
C GLN A 368 15.72 -1.64 -63.76
N LEU A 369 15.21 -2.09 -62.61
CA LEU A 369 13.90 -2.73 -62.52
C LEU A 369 12.76 -1.74 -62.77
N SER A 370 12.87 -0.52 -62.24
CA SER A 370 11.90 0.54 -62.51
C SER A 370 11.96 0.99 -63.97
N ALA A 371 13.15 1.12 -64.56
CA ALA A 371 13.33 1.47 -65.96
C ALA A 371 12.77 0.41 -66.93
N GLN A 372 12.89 -0.89 -66.62
CA GLN A 372 12.28 -1.96 -67.42
C GLN A 372 10.74 -1.86 -67.49
N LYS A 373 10.11 -1.28 -66.46
CA LYS A 373 8.66 -1.06 -66.40
C LYS A 373 8.24 0.39 -66.73
N ASP A 374 9.19 1.23 -67.14
CA ASP A 374 8.97 2.67 -67.38
C ASP A 374 8.30 3.39 -66.19
N LEU A 375 8.77 3.08 -64.98
CA LEU A 375 8.31 3.68 -63.73
C LEU A 375 9.28 4.76 -63.24
N GLU A 376 8.75 5.89 -62.80
CA GLU A 376 9.53 6.93 -62.11
C GLU A 376 9.84 6.47 -60.67
N LEU A 377 11.11 6.24 -60.36
CA LEU A 377 11.57 5.94 -59.00
C LEU A 377 12.27 7.16 -58.40
N GLN A 378 11.82 7.59 -57.23
CA GLN A 378 12.44 8.67 -56.47
C GLN A 378 12.65 8.23 -55.02
N VAL A 379 13.90 8.14 -54.59
CA VAL A 379 14.27 7.89 -53.18
C VAL A 379 15.01 9.12 -52.65
N THR A 380 14.40 9.83 -51.70
CA THR A 380 14.94 11.07 -51.15
C THR A 380 14.80 11.11 -49.62
N ALA A 381 15.63 11.94 -48.99
CA ALA A 381 15.54 12.25 -47.57
C ALA A 381 15.20 13.73 -47.37
N HIS A 382 14.64 14.07 -46.22
CA HIS A 382 14.42 15.45 -45.81
C HIS A 382 15.77 16.21 -45.83
N PRO A 383 15.85 17.43 -46.41
CA PRO A 383 17.11 18.16 -46.56
C PRO A 383 17.87 18.40 -45.24
N ASP A 384 17.12 18.58 -44.15
CA ASP A 384 17.69 18.82 -42.82
C ASP A 384 18.19 17.53 -42.11
N LEU A 385 17.90 16.34 -42.64
CA LEU A 385 18.36 15.06 -42.10
C LEU A 385 19.79 14.75 -42.58
N THR A 386 20.74 15.57 -42.14
CA THR A 386 22.17 15.45 -42.53
C THR A 386 23.01 14.70 -41.50
N THR A 387 22.59 14.69 -40.24
CA THR A 387 23.29 14.03 -39.16
C THR A 387 23.09 12.51 -39.22
N PRO A 388 24.16 11.70 -39.12
CA PRO A 388 24.05 10.25 -39.04
C PRO A 388 23.31 9.79 -37.77
N VAL A 389 22.68 8.64 -37.87
CA VAL A 389 21.83 8.04 -36.83
C VAL A 389 22.34 6.66 -36.45
N LEU A 390 22.07 6.21 -35.24
CA LEU A 390 22.38 4.87 -34.77
C LEU A 390 21.18 3.95 -34.99
N LEU A 391 21.30 3.02 -35.93
CA LEU A 391 20.25 2.04 -36.25
C LEU A 391 20.81 0.80 -36.93
N ASP A 392 20.03 -0.28 -36.99
CA ASP A 392 20.40 -1.49 -37.73
C ASP A 392 20.18 -1.28 -39.23
N SER A 393 21.26 -0.91 -39.90
CA SER A 393 21.28 -0.56 -41.33
C SER A 393 20.82 -1.73 -42.20
N ASN A 394 21.23 -2.95 -41.85
CA ASN A 394 20.94 -4.15 -42.60
C ASN A 394 19.45 -4.51 -42.53
N LYS A 395 18.86 -4.45 -41.33
CA LYS A 395 17.44 -4.76 -41.13
C LYS A 395 16.53 -3.68 -41.73
N LEU A 396 16.87 -2.40 -41.56
CA LEU A 396 16.10 -1.33 -42.19
C LEU A 396 16.16 -1.43 -43.71
N ARG A 397 17.35 -1.69 -44.28
CA ARG A 397 17.51 -1.93 -45.71
C ARG A 397 16.66 -3.11 -46.18
N GLN A 398 16.66 -4.23 -45.45
CA GLN A 398 15.84 -5.40 -45.80
C GLN A 398 14.33 -5.08 -45.80
N VAL A 399 13.86 -4.30 -44.82
CA VAL A 399 12.47 -3.79 -44.79
C VAL A 399 12.19 -2.95 -46.04
N LEU A 400 13.03 -1.96 -46.33
CA LEU A 400 12.82 -1.03 -47.43
C LEU A 400 12.95 -1.70 -48.80
N THR A 401 13.90 -2.62 -48.99
CA THR A 401 14.02 -3.43 -50.21
C THR A 401 12.75 -4.25 -50.45
N ASN A 402 12.17 -4.85 -49.41
CA ASN A 402 10.91 -5.58 -49.53
C ASN A 402 9.73 -4.64 -49.90
N LEU A 403 9.61 -3.49 -49.24
CA LEU A 403 8.54 -2.52 -49.52
C LEU A 403 8.65 -1.91 -50.92
N ILE A 404 9.84 -1.44 -51.32
CA ILE A 404 10.10 -0.86 -52.64
C ILE A 404 9.94 -1.92 -53.75
N GLY A 405 10.43 -3.13 -53.50
CA GLY A 405 10.24 -4.27 -54.39
C GLY A 405 8.76 -4.56 -54.64
N ASN A 406 7.93 -4.55 -53.58
CA ASN A 406 6.47 -4.70 -53.71
C ASN A 406 5.84 -3.52 -54.47
N ALA A 407 6.24 -2.28 -54.17
CA ALA A 407 5.74 -1.09 -54.87
C ALA A 407 5.99 -1.16 -56.39
N ILE A 408 7.21 -1.50 -56.81
CA ILE A 408 7.58 -1.65 -58.23
C ILE A 408 6.86 -2.85 -58.86
N LYS A 409 6.71 -3.94 -58.10
CA LYS A 409 6.05 -5.16 -58.56
C LYS A 409 4.57 -4.92 -58.86
N PHE A 410 3.85 -4.21 -57.99
CA PHE A 410 2.41 -3.98 -58.10
C PHE A 410 2.01 -2.70 -58.85
N THR A 411 2.98 -1.86 -59.21
CA THR A 411 2.79 -0.72 -60.11
C THR A 411 3.10 -1.13 -61.54
N SER A 412 2.15 -0.87 -62.45
CA SER A 412 2.32 -1.16 -63.88
C SER A 412 2.74 0.08 -64.67
N GLN A 413 2.23 1.26 -64.29
CA GLN A 413 2.59 2.57 -64.84
C GLN A 413 2.50 3.61 -63.72
N GLY A 414 3.30 4.67 -63.80
CA GLY A 414 3.31 5.76 -62.82
C GLY A 414 4.63 5.85 -62.05
N SER A 415 4.55 6.04 -60.73
CA SER A 415 5.72 6.36 -59.91
C SER A 415 5.76 5.62 -58.58
N VAL A 416 6.97 5.35 -58.10
CA VAL A 416 7.26 4.90 -56.74
C VAL A 416 8.12 5.96 -56.06
N LYS A 417 7.65 6.49 -54.93
CA LYS A 417 8.33 7.54 -54.17
C LYS A 417 8.63 7.05 -52.77
N VAL A 418 9.88 7.19 -52.36
CA VAL A 418 10.37 6.87 -51.03
C VAL A 418 10.89 8.15 -50.39
N PHE A 419 10.32 8.54 -49.27
CA PHE A 419 10.70 9.77 -48.57
C PHE A 419 11.02 9.49 -47.10
N PHE A 420 12.24 9.83 -46.69
CA PHE A 420 12.64 9.79 -45.29
C PHE A 420 12.37 11.15 -44.65
N ASP A 421 11.34 11.18 -43.81
CA ASP A 421 10.96 12.31 -42.97
C ASP A 421 11.49 12.11 -41.54
N PHE A 422 11.58 13.20 -40.77
CA PHE A 422 11.99 13.11 -39.37
C PHE A 422 11.36 14.19 -38.49
N LYS A 423 11.33 13.93 -37.19
CA LYS A 423 10.96 14.91 -36.18
C LYS A 423 12.01 14.91 -35.06
N ALA A 424 12.69 16.03 -34.89
CA ALA A 424 13.65 16.19 -33.79
C ALA A 424 12.94 16.27 -32.43
N HIS A 425 13.53 15.66 -31.41
CA HIS A 425 13.12 15.83 -30.02
C HIS A 425 13.72 17.10 -29.42
N ASN A 426 13.16 17.56 -28.29
CA ASN A 426 13.60 18.79 -27.62
C ASN A 426 15.04 18.71 -27.08
N ASP A 427 15.58 17.51 -26.91
CA ASP A 427 16.93 17.26 -26.37
C ASP A 427 18.03 17.31 -27.46
N ASN A 428 17.66 17.41 -28.75
CA ASN A 428 18.55 17.39 -29.91
C ASN A 428 19.53 16.19 -29.95
N SER A 429 19.26 15.12 -29.19
CA SER A 429 20.05 13.88 -29.19
C SER A 429 19.30 12.73 -29.83
N HIS A 430 17.97 12.81 -29.87
CA HIS A 430 17.11 11.81 -30.50
C HIS A 430 16.19 12.41 -31.55
N ILE A 431 15.83 11.59 -32.54
CA ILE A 431 14.86 11.94 -33.58
C ILE A 431 13.87 10.80 -33.77
N ASP A 432 12.64 11.12 -34.17
CA ASP A 432 11.72 10.12 -34.72
C ASP A 432 11.90 10.08 -36.24
N ILE A 433 12.17 8.90 -36.79
CA ILE A 433 12.29 8.71 -38.24
C ILE A 433 10.98 8.16 -38.79
N LYS A 434 10.50 8.72 -39.89
CA LYS A 434 9.36 8.20 -40.66
C LYS A 434 9.73 7.99 -42.11
N VAL A 435 9.57 6.78 -42.62
CA VAL A 435 9.82 6.46 -44.03
C VAL A 435 8.50 6.18 -44.73
N HIS A 436 8.22 6.97 -45.76
CA HIS A 436 7.04 6.86 -46.59
C HIS A 436 7.41 6.15 -47.89
N VAL A 437 6.86 4.96 -48.14
CA VAL A 437 7.01 4.23 -49.40
C VAL A 437 5.67 4.25 -50.12
N LYS A 438 5.56 5.09 -51.14
CA LYS A 438 4.32 5.37 -51.85
C LYS A 438 4.39 4.90 -53.30
N ASP A 439 3.35 4.21 -53.75
CA ASP A 439 3.18 3.77 -55.12
C ASP A 439 1.85 4.22 -55.71
N THR A 440 1.75 4.22 -57.04
CA THR A 440 0.52 4.53 -57.80
C THR A 440 -0.09 3.27 -58.43
N GLY A 441 0.15 2.11 -57.82
CA GLY A 441 -0.24 0.80 -58.34
C GLY A 441 -1.70 0.42 -58.07
N LYS A 442 -1.95 -0.90 -58.05
CA LYS A 442 -3.30 -1.48 -57.91
C LYS A 442 -3.96 -1.24 -56.55
N GLY A 443 -3.22 -0.78 -55.55
CA GLY A 443 -3.72 -0.60 -54.19
C GLY A 443 -4.21 -1.89 -53.52
N ILE A 444 -4.61 -1.77 -52.25
CA ILE A 444 -5.00 -2.87 -51.36
C ILE A 444 -6.40 -2.58 -50.81
N PRO A 445 -7.38 -3.48 -51.02
CA PRO A 445 -8.72 -3.37 -50.44
C PRO A 445 -8.70 -3.23 -48.92
N SER A 446 -9.59 -2.41 -48.34
CA SER A 446 -9.62 -2.11 -46.90
C SER A 446 -9.79 -3.35 -46.02
N ASP A 447 -10.52 -4.35 -46.48
CA ASP A 447 -10.75 -5.63 -45.80
C ASP A 447 -9.50 -6.52 -45.75
N GLN A 448 -8.47 -6.21 -46.54
CA GLN A 448 -7.23 -7.00 -46.62
C GLN A 448 -6.01 -6.29 -46.03
N GLN A 449 -6.11 -5.00 -45.70
CA GLN A 449 -4.96 -4.20 -45.22
C GLN A 449 -4.36 -4.68 -43.90
N GLU A 450 -5.14 -5.28 -43.01
CA GLU A 450 -4.62 -5.91 -41.79
C GLU A 450 -4.05 -7.31 -42.07
N LEU A 451 -4.63 -8.05 -43.02
CA LEU A 451 -4.29 -9.44 -43.31
C LEU A 451 -2.94 -9.58 -44.02
N ILE A 452 -2.51 -8.59 -44.82
CA ILE A 452 -1.23 -8.65 -45.56
C ILE A 452 0.01 -8.75 -44.67
N PHE A 453 -0.11 -8.46 -43.37
CA PHE A 453 0.99 -8.57 -42.41
C PHE A 453 1.06 -9.93 -41.72
N ASN A 454 0.09 -10.82 -41.96
CA ASN A 454 0.11 -12.18 -41.43
C ASN A 454 1.04 -13.09 -42.22
N ASP A 455 1.55 -14.13 -41.56
CA ASP A 455 2.45 -15.11 -42.18
C ASP A 455 1.74 -15.85 -43.33
N PHE A 456 2.40 -15.88 -44.51
CA PHE A 456 1.94 -16.57 -45.72
C PHE A 456 0.65 -16.03 -46.35
N GLU A 457 0.16 -14.86 -45.91
CA GLU A 457 -1.03 -14.25 -46.50
C GLU A 457 -0.73 -13.54 -47.83
N GLN A 458 -1.68 -13.63 -48.76
CA GLN A 458 -1.62 -12.99 -50.08
C GLN A 458 -2.98 -12.41 -50.44
N VAL A 459 -3.00 -11.25 -51.12
CA VAL A 459 -4.23 -10.57 -51.53
C VAL A 459 -5.06 -11.49 -52.43
N GLN A 460 -6.30 -11.78 -52.03
CA GLN A 460 -7.18 -12.74 -52.72
C GLN A 460 -7.47 -12.26 -54.16
N GLY A 461 -7.30 -13.17 -55.14
CA GLY A 461 -7.54 -12.88 -56.56
C GLY A 461 -6.30 -12.49 -57.37
N GLN A 462 -5.13 -12.30 -56.73
CA GLN A 462 -3.85 -12.26 -57.44
C GLN A 462 -3.39 -13.70 -57.76
N ARG A 463 -3.21 -14.02 -59.04
CA ARG A 463 -2.65 -15.34 -59.43
C ARG A 463 -1.20 -15.42 -58.94
N SER A 464 -0.88 -16.41 -58.11
CA SER A 464 0.48 -16.67 -57.61
C SER A 464 1.52 -16.81 -58.73
N SER A 465 1.08 -17.19 -59.94
CA SER A 465 1.91 -17.32 -61.14
C SER A 465 2.30 -16.00 -61.83
N GLU A 466 1.57 -14.90 -61.62
CA GLU A 466 1.85 -13.62 -62.31
C GLU A 466 2.78 -12.69 -61.52
N PHE A 467 2.82 -12.83 -60.18
CA PHE A 467 3.48 -11.84 -59.33
C PHE A 467 4.49 -12.43 -58.33
N GLY A 468 4.46 -13.73 -57.99
CA GLY A 468 5.55 -14.44 -57.25
C GLY A 468 5.94 -13.87 -55.87
N GLY A 469 5.74 -14.63 -54.79
CA GLY A 469 6.21 -14.24 -53.46
C GLY A 469 5.86 -15.26 -52.39
N THR A 470 6.62 -15.29 -51.30
CA THR A 470 6.44 -16.22 -50.17
C THR A 470 5.29 -15.86 -49.24
N GLY A 471 4.82 -14.61 -49.28
CA GLY A 471 3.89 -14.06 -48.29
C GLY A 471 4.55 -13.78 -46.92
N LEU A 472 5.87 -13.93 -46.80
CA LEU A 472 6.59 -13.70 -45.54
C LEU A 472 7.19 -12.30 -45.42
N GLY A 473 7.45 -11.63 -46.54
CA GLY A 473 8.21 -10.37 -46.55
C GLY A 473 7.59 -9.30 -45.63
N LEU A 474 6.29 -9.01 -45.76
CA LEU A 474 5.63 -7.99 -44.95
C LEU A 474 5.53 -8.37 -43.47
N ALA A 475 5.30 -9.64 -43.16
CA ALA A 475 5.28 -10.15 -41.79
C ALA A 475 6.65 -9.98 -41.11
N ILE A 476 7.73 -10.32 -41.81
CA ILE A 476 9.12 -10.12 -41.34
C ILE A 476 9.43 -8.63 -41.22
N SER A 477 9.02 -7.81 -42.18
CA SER A 477 9.19 -6.36 -42.11
C SER A 477 8.54 -5.77 -40.86
N LEU A 478 7.29 -6.16 -40.55
CA LEU A 478 6.59 -5.72 -39.33
C LEU A 478 7.33 -6.17 -38.06
N ARG A 479 7.84 -7.41 -38.03
CA ARG A 479 8.60 -7.97 -36.91
C ARG A 479 9.90 -7.21 -36.66
N PHE A 480 10.66 -6.86 -37.70
CA PHE A 480 11.89 -6.06 -37.58
C PHE A 480 11.62 -4.64 -37.10
N ILE A 481 10.60 -3.99 -37.63
CA ILE A 481 10.23 -2.64 -37.18
C ILE A 481 9.76 -2.66 -35.74
N LYS A 482 8.97 -3.66 -35.30
CA LYS A 482 8.62 -3.84 -33.89
C LYS A 482 9.85 -4.09 -33.00
N LEU A 483 10.83 -4.86 -33.48
CA LEU A 483 12.08 -5.10 -32.76
C LEU A 483 12.88 -3.80 -32.56
N MET A 484 12.84 -2.89 -33.54
CA MET A 484 13.39 -1.53 -33.45
C MET A 484 12.53 -0.56 -32.61
N GLY A 485 11.45 -1.04 -31.96
CA GLY A 485 10.53 -0.21 -31.17
C GLY A 485 9.57 0.64 -32.01
N GLY A 486 9.46 0.38 -33.31
CA GLY A 486 8.66 1.13 -34.26
C GLY A 486 7.33 0.49 -34.64
N GLU A 487 6.66 1.13 -35.61
CA GLU A 487 5.40 0.69 -36.21
C GLU A 487 5.48 0.71 -37.74
N LEU A 488 4.90 -0.30 -38.40
CA LEU A 488 4.71 -0.35 -39.85
C LEU A 488 3.21 -0.38 -40.14
N SER A 489 2.73 0.62 -40.88
CA SER A 489 1.32 0.74 -41.27
C SER A 489 1.17 0.94 -42.78
N VAL A 490 -0.04 0.79 -43.28
CA VAL A 490 -0.37 0.98 -44.69
C VAL A 490 -1.62 1.83 -44.83
N ILE A 491 -1.62 2.75 -45.79
CA ILE A 491 -2.78 3.49 -46.24
C ILE A 491 -2.94 3.19 -47.72
N SER A 492 -4.08 2.62 -48.13
CA SER A 492 -4.29 2.26 -49.53
C SER A 492 -5.75 2.32 -49.93
N GLU A 493 -5.98 2.63 -51.21
CA GLU A 493 -7.28 2.54 -51.85
C GLU A 493 -7.11 1.73 -53.14
N LYS A 494 -8.05 0.82 -53.41
CA LYS A 494 -8.01 -0.03 -54.60
C LYS A 494 -7.93 0.84 -55.87
N ASP A 495 -7.01 0.48 -56.76
CA ASP A 495 -6.68 1.13 -58.03
C ASP A 495 -6.18 2.59 -57.90
N ARG A 496 -5.76 3.01 -56.69
CA ARG A 496 -5.14 4.33 -56.45
C ARG A 496 -3.75 4.26 -55.79
N GLY A 497 -3.20 3.06 -55.65
CA GLY A 497 -1.90 2.80 -55.04
C GLY A 497 -1.92 2.60 -53.53
N SER A 498 -0.74 2.40 -52.97
CA SER A 498 -0.51 2.16 -51.54
C SER A 498 0.58 3.08 -51.01
N GLU A 499 0.48 3.43 -49.73
CA GLU A 499 1.51 4.14 -48.98
C GLU A 499 1.82 3.36 -47.70
N PHE A 500 3.00 2.75 -47.64
CA PHE A 500 3.51 2.09 -46.44
C PHE A 500 4.32 3.10 -45.62
N ILE A 501 4.05 3.16 -44.33
CA ILE A 501 4.67 4.12 -43.41
C ILE A 501 5.41 3.34 -42.34
N VAL A 502 6.74 3.45 -42.34
CA VAL A 502 7.62 2.93 -41.28
C VAL A 502 7.88 4.06 -40.30
N SER A 503 7.56 3.89 -39.02
CA SER A 503 7.85 4.85 -37.96
C SER A 503 8.79 4.23 -36.94
N ILE A 504 9.96 4.84 -36.71
CA ILE A 504 10.93 4.40 -35.71
C ILE A 504 11.14 5.55 -34.73
N PRO A 505 10.59 5.47 -33.50
CA PRO A 505 10.71 6.53 -32.52
C PRO A 505 12.07 6.51 -31.83
N ASN A 506 12.48 7.66 -31.29
CA ASN A 506 13.62 7.79 -30.38
C ASN A 506 14.94 7.18 -30.93
N VAL A 507 15.25 7.45 -32.20
CA VAL A 507 16.52 7.07 -32.82
C VAL A 507 17.60 8.02 -32.36
N GLU A 508 18.66 7.47 -31.76
CA GLU A 508 19.81 8.24 -31.28
C GLU A 508 20.60 8.81 -32.47
N LEU A 509 20.91 10.10 -32.41
CA LEU A 509 21.86 10.72 -33.34
C LEU A 509 23.25 10.23 -33.00
N ALA A 510 23.99 9.74 -33.99
CA ALA A 510 25.38 9.39 -33.78
C ALA A 510 26.15 10.68 -33.48
N GLU A 511 26.58 10.88 -32.23
CA GLU A 511 27.44 12.00 -31.85
C GLU A 511 28.56 12.14 -32.88
N SER A 512 28.74 13.35 -33.40
CA SER A 512 29.88 13.69 -34.23
C SER A 512 31.14 13.64 -33.36
N LYS A 513 31.63 12.44 -33.07
CA LYS A 513 32.93 12.25 -32.43
C LYS A 513 33.99 12.61 -33.46
N ASN A 514 34.45 13.85 -33.31
CA ASN A 514 35.58 14.49 -33.97
C ASN A 514 35.36 14.72 -35.45
N GLU A 515 35.28 16.00 -35.81
CA GLU A 515 36.05 16.59 -36.90
C GLU A 515 36.61 15.56 -37.90
N VAL A 516 35.80 15.14 -38.87
CA VAL A 516 36.35 15.28 -40.23
C VAL A 516 36.38 16.78 -40.39
N GLU A 517 37.54 17.36 -40.06
CA GLU A 517 37.89 18.70 -40.48
C GLU A 517 37.24 18.88 -41.86
N HIS A 518 36.40 19.90 -42.03
CA HIS A 518 36.43 20.59 -43.30
C HIS A 518 37.87 21.10 -43.46
N ARG A 519 38.81 20.19 -43.77
CA ARG A 519 40.05 20.55 -44.42
C ARG A 519 39.54 21.27 -45.63
N ASN A 520 39.95 22.52 -45.78
CA ASN A 520 39.87 23.21 -47.04
C ASN A 520 40.71 22.40 -48.04
N TYR A 521 40.17 21.28 -48.52
CA TYR A 521 40.77 20.53 -49.60
C TYR A 521 40.78 21.48 -50.79
N PRO A 522 41.93 21.65 -51.45
CA PRO A 522 41.98 22.34 -52.73
C PRO A 522 40.87 21.81 -53.65
N ALA A 523 40.26 22.69 -54.45
CA ALA A 523 39.22 22.29 -55.40
C ALA A 523 39.74 21.11 -56.24
N ILE A 524 38.90 20.10 -56.52
CA ILE A 524 39.31 18.90 -57.28
C ILE A 524 39.99 19.27 -58.61
N SER A 525 39.58 20.38 -59.24
CA SER A 525 40.16 20.91 -60.47
C SER A 525 41.58 21.48 -60.34
N SER A 526 42.09 21.68 -59.13
CA SER A 526 43.43 22.22 -58.88
C SER A 526 44.54 21.15 -58.89
N TYR A 527 44.18 19.87 -58.78
CA TYR A 527 45.14 18.77 -58.80
C TYR A 527 45.56 18.44 -60.24
N HIS A 528 46.87 18.39 -60.44
CA HIS A 528 47.51 17.93 -61.68
C HIS A 528 48.42 16.77 -61.31
N PHE A 529 48.31 15.65 -62.02
CA PHE A 529 49.10 14.45 -61.76
C PHE A 529 49.91 14.08 -62.98
N ASN A 530 51.11 13.55 -62.76
CA ASN A 530 51.85 12.83 -63.79
C ASN A 530 51.14 11.53 -64.17
N PRO A 531 51.37 10.97 -65.37
CA PRO A 531 50.82 9.67 -65.72
C PRO A 531 51.27 8.59 -64.72
N ALA A 532 50.31 7.94 -64.07
CA ALA A 532 50.54 6.91 -63.07
C ALA A 532 49.54 5.77 -63.22
N ARG A 533 49.89 4.57 -62.75
CA ARG A 533 49.03 3.39 -62.78
C ARG A 533 48.44 3.14 -61.39
N ILE A 534 47.12 3.09 -61.30
CA ILE A 534 46.40 2.85 -60.04
C ILE A 534 45.68 1.52 -60.14
N LEU A 535 45.88 0.66 -59.14
CA LEU A 535 45.15 -0.60 -59.00
C LEU A 535 44.00 -0.41 -57.99
N ILE A 536 42.77 -0.59 -58.43
CA ILE A 536 41.57 -0.54 -57.58
C ILE A 536 41.12 -1.96 -57.27
N VAL A 537 41.08 -2.33 -56.00
CA VAL A 537 40.71 -3.67 -55.52
C VAL A 537 39.48 -3.56 -54.63
N ASP A 538 38.36 -4.06 -55.13
CA ASP A 538 37.08 -4.10 -54.41
C ASP A 538 36.24 -5.22 -55.02
N ASP A 539 35.49 -5.99 -54.24
CA ASP A 539 34.72 -7.13 -54.74
C ASP A 539 33.43 -6.70 -55.44
N ILE A 540 32.93 -5.52 -55.10
CA ILE A 540 31.70 -4.94 -55.66
C ILE A 540 32.02 -4.24 -56.98
N PRO A 541 31.47 -4.70 -58.13
CA PRO A 541 31.73 -4.09 -59.45
C PRO A 541 31.44 -2.58 -59.49
N TYR A 542 30.38 -2.15 -58.83
CA TYR A 542 29.99 -0.75 -58.76
C TYR A 542 31.06 0.15 -58.13
N ASN A 543 31.73 -0.29 -57.06
CA ASN A 543 32.76 0.51 -56.39
C ASN A 543 33.96 0.72 -57.32
N ARG A 544 34.33 -0.34 -58.07
CA ARG A 544 35.40 -0.27 -59.06
C ARG A 544 35.05 0.67 -60.20
N GLU A 545 33.86 0.51 -60.80
CA GLU A 545 33.37 1.39 -61.88
C GLU A 545 33.25 2.86 -61.43
N TYR A 546 32.77 3.10 -60.21
CA TYR A 546 32.66 4.44 -59.63
C TYR A 546 34.03 5.10 -59.48
N LEU A 547 35.00 4.40 -58.89
CA LEU A 547 36.35 4.93 -58.67
C LEU A 547 37.11 5.09 -60.00
N GLU A 548 36.98 4.15 -60.93
CA GLU A 548 37.54 4.24 -62.28
C GLU A 548 36.97 5.46 -63.02
N SER A 549 35.64 5.64 -63.01
CA SER A 549 34.98 6.81 -63.60
C SER A 549 35.44 8.12 -62.95
N PHE A 550 35.57 8.16 -61.63
CA PHE A 550 36.04 9.33 -60.91
C PHE A 550 37.49 9.70 -61.25
N LEU A 551 38.39 8.71 -61.29
CA LEU A 551 39.82 8.89 -61.52
C LEU A 551 40.19 9.07 -63.00
N SER A 552 39.32 8.68 -63.93
CA SER A 552 39.50 8.87 -65.39
C SER A 552 39.71 10.33 -65.84
N ARG A 553 39.46 11.30 -64.94
CA ARG A 553 39.63 12.74 -65.18
C ARG A 553 41.09 13.17 -65.25
N TRP A 554 42.02 12.34 -64.76
CA TRP A 554 43.45 12.56 -64.79
C TRP A 554 44.13 11.51 -65.67
N SER A 555 45.43 11.69 -65.95
CA SER A 555 46.23 10.82 -66.82
C SER A 555 46.58 9.46 -66.18
N PHE A 556 45.67 8.87 -65.43
CA PHE A 556 45.90 7.58 -64.77
C PHE A 556 45.56 6.40 -65.70
N THR A 557 46.37 5.35 -65.62
CA THR A 557 46.00 4.03 -66.14
C THR A 557 45.38 3.25 -65.00
N ILE A 558 44.09 2.94 -65.10
CA ILE A 558 43.37 2.24 -64.04
C ILE A 558 43.30 0.75 -64.35
N ASP A 559 43.84 -0.06 -63.44
CA ASP A 559 43.62 -1.50 -63.41
C ASP A 559 42.66 -1.83 -62.26
N THR A 560 41.80 -2.83 -62.43
CA THR A 560 40.80 -3.21 -61.43
C THR A 560 40.96 -4.67 -61.03
N ALA A 561 40.80 -5.03 -59.76
CA ALA A 561 40.83 -6.42 -59.29
C ALA A 561 39.63 -6.73 -58.38
N ILE A 562 39.15 -7.97 -58.41
CA ILE A 562 37.91 -8.36 -57.72
C ILE A 562 38.12 -8.96 -56.31
N ASN A 563 39.37 -9.26 -55.95
CA ASN A 563 39.77 -9.76 -54.63
C ASN A 563 41.31 -9.65 -54.46
N GLY A 564 41.84 -10.07 -53.31
CA GLY A 564 43.27 -10.03 -53.02
C GLY A 564 44.15 -10.92 -53.91
N GLU A 565 43.67 -12.10 -54.34
CA GLU A 565 44.44 -12.98 -55.23
C GLU A 565 44.59 -12.39 -56.63
N ASP A 566 43.48 -11.87 -57.18
CA ASP A 566 43.47 -11.17 -58.47
C ASP A 566 44.35 -9.92 -58.41
N ALA A 567 44.34 -9.20 -57.28
CA ALA A 567 45.23 -8.07 -57.07
C ALA A 567 46.71 -8.46 -57.13
N LEU A 568 47.12 -9.52 -56.43
CA LEU A 568 48.50 -10.02 -56.47
C LEU A 568 48.91 -10.45 -57.90
N MET A 569 48.03 -11.15 -58.61
CA MET A 569 48.27 -11.54 -60.01
C MET A 569 48.48 -10.32 -60.91
N LYS A 570 47.70 -9.25 -60.73
CA LYS A 570 47.82 -8.02 -61.52
C LYS A 570 49.08 -7.22 -61.16
N ILE A 571 49.44 -7.17 -59.88
CA ILE A 571 50.68 -6.53 -59.40
C ILE A 571 51.91 -7.22 -60.01
N GLU A 572 51.90 -8.56 -60.15
CA GLU A 572 52.99 -9.29 -60.80
C GLU A 572 53.10 -9.01 -62.31
N GLN A 573 51.97 -8.83 -62.99
CA GLN A 573 51.96 -8.52 -64.43
C GLN A 573 52.38 -7.08 -64.71
N ASN A 574 51.89 -6.15 -63.90
CA ASN A 574 52.02 -4.71 -64.07
C ASN A 574 52.09 -4.06 -62.69
N GLN A 575 53.27 -3.60 -62.28
CA GLN A 575 53.41 -2.91 -61.00
C GLN A 575 52.62 -1.58 -61.01
N PRO A 576 51.67 -1.39 -60.10
CA PRO A 576 50.98 -0.11 -59.93
C PRO A 576 51.83 0.86 -59.12
N ASP A 577 51.62 2.16 -59.35
CA ASP A 577 52.20 3.24 -58.57
C ASP A 577 51.41 3.50 -57.27
N LEU A 578 50.14 3.09 -57.21
CA LEU A 578 49.29 3.18 -56.02
C LEU A 578 48.19 2.11 -56.03
N ILE A 579 47.85 1.58 -54.86
CA ILE A 579 46.78 0.60 -54.68
C ILE A 579 45.68 1.20 -53.81
N ILE A 580 44.43 1.13 -54.27
CA ILE A 580 43.23 1.39 -53.46
C ILE A 580 42.62 0.03 -53.13
N MET A 581 42.61 -0.36 -51.85
CA MET A 581 42.31 -1.73 -51.42
C MET A 581 41.15 -1.78 -50.44
N ASP A 582 40.05 -2.47 -50.78
CA ASP A 582 39.03 -2.82 -49.79
C ASP A 582 39.59 -3.84 -48.79
N LEU A 583 39.42 -3.59 -47.49
CA LEU A 583 39.87 -4.51 -46.46
C LEU A 583 39.02 -5.79 -46.38
N LYS A 584 37.72 -5.74 -46.73
CA LYS A 584 36.81 -6.87 -46.62
C LYS A 584 36.34 -7.33 -48.00
N MET A 585 36.94 -8.41 -48.49
CA MET A 585 36.61 -9.03 -49.77
C MET A 585 36.58 -10.56 -49.63
N PRO A 586 35.79 -11.29 -50.44
CA PRO A 586 35.80 -12.75 -50.51
C PRO A 586 37.11 -13.29 -51.12
N VAL A 587 37.33 -14.59 -50.97
CA VAL A 587 38.53 -15.33 -51.41
C VAL A 587 39.79 -14.94 -50.63
N MET A 588 40.32 -13.73 -50.84
CA MET A 588 41.45 -13.18 -50.10
C MET A 588 41.13 -11.72 -49.74
N GLY A 589 41.15 -11.42 -48.44
CA GLY A 589 40.84 -10.10 -47.92
C GLY A 589 41.98 -9.09 -48.14
N GLY A 590 41.67 -7.80 -48.08
CA GLY A 590 42.65 -6.74 -48.31
C GLY A 590 43.76 -6.67 -47.27
N LEU A 591 43.51 -7.08 -46.03
CA LEU A 591 44.54 -7.20 -44.99
C LEU A 591 45.57 -8.29 -45.32
N GLU A 592 45.09 -9.46 -45.73
CA GLU A 592 45.92 -10.60 -46.11
C GLU A 592 46.73 -10.27 -47.38
N ALA A 593 46.08 -9.68 -48.38
CA ALA A 593 46.75 -9.19 -49.59
C ALA A 593 47.82 -8.14 -49.27
N SER A 594 47.50 -7.16 -48.41
CA SER A 594 48.46 -6.12 -47.99
C SER A 594 49.65 -6.74 -47.25
N GLN A 595 49.44 -7.75 -46.40
CA GLN A 595 50.52 -8.46 -45.72
C GLN A 595 51.45 -9.18 -46.71
N LEU A 596 50.89 -9.82 -47.73
CA LEU A 596 51.67 -10.48 -48.79
C LEU A 596 52.46 -9.45 -49.62
N ILE A 597 51.84 -8.32 -49.99
CA ILE A 597 52.50 -7.22 -50.70
C ILE A 597 53.66 -6.65 -49.86
N ARG A 598 53.47 -6.46 -48.55
CA ARG A 598 54.52 -5.95 -47.64
C ARG A 598 55.65 -6.95 -47.39
N SER A 599 55.38 -8.24 -47.53
CA SER A 599 56.37 -9.31 -47.32
C SER A 599 57.28 -9.53 -48.55
N ASP A 600 56.92 -9.00 -49.71
CA ASP A 600 57.71 -9.08 -50.94
C ASP A 600 58.53 -7.80 -51.15
N ASP A 601 59.86 -7.93 -51.18
CA ASP A 601 60.80 -6.81 -51.35
C ASP A 601 60.57 -6.02 -52.64
N ARG A 602 59.96 -6.63 -53.67
CA ARG A 602 59.64 -6.00 -54.94
C ARG A 602 58.44 -5.06 -54.86
N PHE A 603 57.50 -5.29 -53.95
CA PHE A 603 56.20 -4.60 -53.92
C PHE A 603 55.96 -3.81 -52.63
N LYS A 604 56.76 -4.06 -51.58
CA LYS A 604 56.59 -3.44 -50.25
C LYS A 604 56.56 -1.90 -50.24
N HIS A 605 57.11 -1.26 -51.26
CA HIS A 605 57.20 0.20 -51.39
C HIS A 605 55.98 0.85 -52.06
N ILE A 606 55.08 0.06 -52.64
CA ILE A 606 53.89 0.57 -53.33
C ILE A 606 52.92 1.13 -52.26
N PRO A 607 52.47 2.39 -52.37
CA PRO A 607 51.47 2.97 -51.50
C PRO A 607 50.13 2.20 -51.54
N ILE A 608 49.60 1.84 -50.38
CA ILE A 608 48.29 1.18 -50.22
C ILE A 608 47.36 2.11 -49.43
N ILE A 609 46.32 2.59 -50.09
CA ILE A 609 45.18 3.26 -49.47
C ILE A 609 44.10 2.21 -49.18
N ALA A 610 43.96 1.85 -47.91
CA ALA A 610 42.91 0.95 -47.45
C ALA A 610 41.55 1.65 -47.43
N VAL A 611 40.50 0.92 -47.80
CA VAL A 611 39.11 1.34 -47.72
C VAL A 611 38.35 0.39 -46.78
N THR A 612 37.66 0.92 -45.77
CA THR A 612 36.95 0.09 -44.78
C THR A 612 35.56 0.63 -44.43
N ALA A 613 34.59 -0.26 -44.27
CA ALA A 613 33.25 0.08 -43.78
C ALA A 613 33.18 0.26 -42.25
N SER A 614 34.17 -0.21 -41.49
CA SER A 614 34.12 -0.19 -40.02
C SER A 614 35.38 0.43 -39.42
N ALA A 615 35.19 1.44 -38.56
CA ALA A 615 36.25 2.12 -37.82
C ALA A 615 36.46 1.53 -36.42
N ILE A 616 36.22 0.21 -36.24
CA ILE A 616 36.47 -0.49 -34.97
C ILE A 616 37.97 -0.37 -34.60
N ARG A 617 38.22 -0.12 -33.32
CA ARG A 617 39.54 0.23 -32.77
C ARG A 617 40.62 -0.82 -33.06
N ASP A 618 40.28 -2.11 -33.06
CA ASP A 618 41.24 -3.21 -33.29
C ASP A 618 41.59 -3.40 -34.78
N ASP A 619 40.60 -3.34 -35.69
CA ASP A 619 40.83 -3.42 -37.14
C ASP A 619 41.67 -2.24 -37.65
N LYS A 620 41.48 -1.05 -37.07
CA LYS A 620 42.27 0.16 -37.39
C LYS A 620 43.76 0.02 -37.02
N VAL A 621 44.08 -0.66 -35.91
CA VAL A 621 45.46 -0.81 -35.44
C VAL A 621 46.23 -1.79 -36.35
N GLN A 622 45.61 -2.89 -36.75
CA GLN A 622 46.26 -3.89 -37.60
C GLN A 622 46.38 -3.44 -39.07
N SER A 623 45.37 -2.74 -39.60
CA SER A 623 45.41 -2.16 -40.96
C SER A 623 46.40 -1.01 -41.10
N SER A 624 46.56 -0.15 -40.08
CA SER A 624 47.49 1.00 -40.13
C SER A 624 48.97 0.60 -40.13
N ILE A 625 49.28 -0.64 -39.73
CA ILE A 625 50.64 -1.18 -39.80
C ILE A 625 50.99 -1.68 -41.21
N LEU A 626 49.98 -2.12 -41.98
CA LEU A 626 50.18 -2.77 -43.28
C LEU A 626 49.86 -1.86 -44.47
N THR A 627 49.15 -0.75 -44.25
CA THR A 627 48.67 0.18 -45.28
C THR A 627 49.12 1.60 -44.95
N ASP A 628 49.36 2.43 -45.96
CA ASP A 628 49.92 3.78 -45.78
C ASP A 628 48.85 4.80 -45.38
N TYR A 629 47.60 4.56 -45.78
CA TYR A 629 46.47 5.39 -45.38
C TYR A 629 45.18 4.58 -45.32
N ILE A 630 44.25 4.99 -44.46
CA ILE A 630 42.93 4.34 -44.32
C ILE A 630 41.83 5.37 -44.54
N ILE A 631 40.93 5.06 -45.47
CA ILE A 631 39.70 5.82 -45.75
C ILE A 631 38.51 4.98 -45.28
N SER A 632 37.62 5.60 -44.50
CA SER A 632 36.33 5.00 -44.14
C SER A 632 35.34 5.16 -45.29
N LYS A 633 34.57 4.11 -45.62
CA LYS A 633 33.39 4.22 -46.48
C LYS A 633 32.31 5.04 -45.72
N PRO A 634 31.59 5.97 -46.39
CA PRO A 634 31.65 6.26 -47.82
C PRO A 634 32.90 7.08 -48.22
N ILE A 635 33.45 6.79 -49.40
CA ILE A 635 34.64 7.49 -49.93
C ILE A 635 34.25 8.89 -50.43
N TYR A 636 34.72 9.92 -49.74
CA TYR A 636 34.59 11.31 -50.19
C TYR A 636 35.62 11.64 -51.28
N ARG A 637 35.16 12.20 -52.40
CA ARG A 637 35.99 12.45 -53.61
C ARG A 637 37.17 13.37 -53.34
N GLU A 638 36.93 14.44 -52.60
CA GLU A 638 37.89 15.47 -52.23
C GLU A 638 38.98 14.90 -51.33
N HIS A 639 38.60 14.03 -50.40
CA HIS A 639 39.53 13.38 -49.50
C HIS A 639 40.37 12.33 -50.22
N LEU A 640 39.75 11.48 -51.05
CA LEU A 640 40.47 10.48 -51.83
C LEU A 640 41.53 11.14 -52.73
N ILE A 641 41.15 12.17 -53.49
CA ILE A 641 42.09 12.82 -54.42
C ILE A 641 43.22 13.55 -53.68
N PHE A 642 42.92 14.14 -52.53
CA PHE A 642 43.92 14.76 -51.68
C PHE A 642 44.97 13.74 -51.19
N ILE A 643 44.52 12.54 -50.79
CA ILE A 643 45.44 11.49 -50.35
C ILE A 643 46.23 10.91 -51.52
N ILE A 644 45.59 10.67 -52.67
CA ILE A 644 46.31 10.24 -53.89
C ILE A 644 47.42 11.24 -54.24
N ALA A 645 47.16 12.55 -54.12
CA ALA A 645 48.16 13.60 -54.33
C ALA A 645 49.33 13.57 -53.35
N GLN A 646 49.17 13.01 -52.15
CA GLN A 646 50.29 12.86 -51.21
C GLN A 646 51.25 11.73 -51.59
N TYR A 647 50.83 10.81 -52.47
CA TYR A 647 51.59 9.61 -52.82
C TYR A 647 52.04 9.54 -54.28
N LEU A 648 51.44 10.34 -55.18
CA LEU A 648 51.66 10.26 -56.64
C LEU A 648 52.25 11.53 -57.29
N ASP A 649 52.77 12.50 -56.52
CA ASP A 649 53.38 13.79 -56.95
C ASP A 649 53.36 14.12 -58.47
#